data_AF-A0A850NEH3-F1
#
_entry.id   AF-A0A850NEH3-F1
#
_cell.length_a   1.000
_cell.length_b   1.000
_cell.length_c   1.000
_cell.angle_alpha   90.00
_cell.angle_beta   90.00
_cell.angle_gamma   90.00
#
_symmetry.space_group_name_H-M   'P 1'
#
loop_
_entity.id
_entity.type
_entity.pdbx_description
1 polymer ?
#
loop_
_entity_poly.entity_id
_entity_poly.type
_entity_poly.pdbx_seq_one_letter_code
_entity_poly.pdbx_strand_id
1 'polypeptide(L)'
;MKSNTSYKSLFIGLCIFFAGVNMASAQFLLQAPDTGDEHNYQWYEASDTSTVLGTNSFYEATQPGVYFATYDGTLCGSNATGYFILTDCEAPNNQVILDISASIPSGASVSWTPALSGDQSRPTVTSTQTVMRYVATITKVGNSTELPRFTVVCMSQAATLMDDMVTVNEDTSVIVPIFDNDADLPNTGVLTATNPSSGTVSIDDNGTVNDPKDDVITYTPNPDFNGSDSFDYTICNSFGDCSTATVMIDVLPIVDTFDDSVSTDIDVQTTISWRANDNDIPTSGTISVTNTSNGTAVLNNNGTPTDPSDDDITYIPNPGFTGTDSFDYTVCDSNGNCDTATITVIVSPSGIDLDSDNDGIVDSFEDLNADNDNDPSTNPTDTDGDGIPDYLDIDSDNDGIPDNIEAQPALGYIPPSLVDANNNGLDDAYEVDGNIGLIPMDSDNDGIPDYVDEDSDNDNVPDAIEAHDHDHDGIPEVSLIGSDKDNDGLDDGYEGETVIDIDVNDEIDDPSTALPDTDSDGIPDFRDSDDDDDGIETMDEDTNGDGDYANDDANENGIPDYLDPDLGELTTDEEEVDVVNVITPNGDGVHDVLEIRGLSNYPNNTVRIYNRWGVMVFQTKSYNTNGNVFDGTSQGRVTVDQDNKLPVGTYFYVIDYQDNGGSTKQLTGYIYINR
;
A
#
# COMPACT_ATOMS: atom_id res chain seq x y z
N MET A 1 -32.76 49.12 27.97
CA MET A 1 -32.97 48.63 29.34
C MET A 1 -32.07 47.41 29.54
N LYS A 2 -31.47 47.30 30.72
CA LYS A 2 -30.62 46.20 31.26
C LYS A 2 -31.24 44.80 30.96
N SER A 3 -30.54 43.66 30.97
CA SER A 3 -29.48 43.18 31.87
C SER A 3 -28.89 41.84 31.38
N ASN A 4 -27.59 41.66 31.62
CA ASN A 4 -26.81 40.44 31.85
C ASN A 4 -27.56 39.13 32.16
N THR A 5 -27.00 37.99 31.72
CA THR A 5 -26.38 37.00 32.65
C THR A 5 -25.34 36.11 31.95
N SER A 6 -24.29 35.80 32.72
CA SER A 6 -23.12 34.99 32.39
C SER A 6 -23.36 33.54 32.84
N TYR A 7 -22.77 32.58 32.11
CA TYR A 7 -22.34 31.29 32.68
C TYR A 7 -20.85 31.07 32.37
N LYS A 8 -20.20 30.39 33.31
CA LYS A 8 -18.75 30.08 33.40
C LYS A 8 -18.50 28.61 33.06
N SER A 9 -17.24 28.34 32.69
CA SER A 9 -16.51 27.05 32.67
C SER A 9 -16.82 26.19 31.43
N LEU A 10 -15.87 25.50 30.80
CA LEU A 10 -14.66 24.85 31.31
C LEU A 10 -13.57 24.77 30.20
N PHE A 11 -12.31 24.76 30.61
CA PHE A 11 -11.12 24.57 29.79
C PHE A 11 -11.13 23.19 29.11
N ILE A 12 -10.97 23.14 27.78
CA ILE A 12 -10.27 22.06 27.08
C ILE A 12 -9.17 22.76 26.28
N GLY A 13 -7.93 22.37 26.56
CA GLY A 13 -6.74 23.02 26.03
C GLY A 13 -6.60 22.76 24.55
N LEU A 14 -6.91 23.75 23.73
CA LEU A 14 -6.41 23.82 22.37
C LEU A 14 -4.92 24.17 22.47
N CYS A 15 -4.07 23.13 22.49
CA CYS A 15 -2.68 23.28 22.12
C CYS A 15 -2.64 23.67 20.64
N ILE A 16 -2.75 24.98 20.39
CA ILE A 16 -2.39 25.56 19.10
C ILE A 16 -0.88 25.35 18.97
N PHE A 17 -0.49 24.22 18.39
CA PHE A 17 0.80 24.11 17.75
C PHE A 17 0.78 25.12 16.61
N PHE A 18 1.46 26.25 16.84
CA PHE A 18 1.92 27.09 15.76
C PHE A 18 2.94 26.26 14.97
N ALA A 19 2.47 25.41 14.06
CA ALA A 19 3.26 25.02 12.91
C ALA A 19 3.33 26.26 12.02
N GLY A 20 4.38 27.05 12.24
CA GLY A 20 4.68 28.19 11.39
C GLY A 20 5.02 27.69 9.99
N VAL A 21 4.03 27.67 9.10
CA VAL A 21 4.28 27.74 7.65
C VAL A 21 4.87 29.12 7.37
N ASN A 22 6.17 29.23 7.53
CA ASN A 22 6.98 30.28 6.94
C ASN A 22 7.93 29.61 5.96
N MET A 23 7.48 29.47 4.71
CA MET A 23 8.38 29.54 3.56
C MET A 23 7.71 30.31 2.43
N ALA A 24 7.68 31.64 2.57
CA ALA A 24 7.59 32.50 1.39
C ALA A 24 9.01 32.65 0.84
N SER A 25 9.43 31.72 0.01
CA SER A 25 10.59 31.88 -0.86
C SER A 25 10.26 33.02 -1.83
N ALA A 26 11.04 34.11 -1.85
CA ALA A 26 10.85 35.15 -2.85
C ALA A 26 11.05 34.53 -4.26
N GLN A 27 10.00 34.50 -5.08
CA GLN A 27 10.08 33.89 -6.41
C GLN A 27 10.83 34.78 -7.41
N PHE A 28 10.77 36.11 -7.24
CA PHE A 28 11.60 37.07 -7.97
C PHE A 28 12.16 38.17 -7.08
N LEU A 29 13.47 38.41 -7.22
CA LEU A 29 14.16 39.56 -6.63
C LEU A 29 14.33 40.64 -7.71
N LEU A 30 13.49 41.68 -7.64
CA LEU A 30 13.54 42.81 -8.58
C LEU A 30 14.66 43.76 -8.18
N GLN A 31 15.51 44.15 -9.13
CA GLN A 31 16.66 45.02 -8.87
C GLN A 31 16.54 46.36 -9.63
N ALA A 32 16.69 47.47 -8.89
CA ALA A 32 16.82 48.82 -9.42
C ALA A 32 18.23 49.04 -10.02
N PRO A 33 18.44 50.00 -10.93
CA PRO A 33 19.74 50.19 -11.57
C PRO A 33 20.90 50.42 -10.59
N ASP A 34 21.99 49.67 -10.76
CA ASP A 34 23.24 49.86 -10.01
C ASP A 34 23.94 51.16 -10.46
N THR A 35 23.75 52.21 -9.66
CA THR A 35 24.27 53.56 -9.93
C THR A 35 25.18 54.08 -8.81
N GLY A 36 25.49 53.25 -7.81
CA GLY A 36 26.32 53.61 -6.65
C GLY A 36 25.61 54.42 -5.55
N ASP A 37 24.31 54.70 -5.68
CA ASP A 37 23.49 55.41 -4.69
C ASP A 37 22.18 54.63 -4.40
N GLU A 38 22.35 53.38 -3.97
CA GLU A 38 21.30 52.37 -3.86
C GLU A 38 20.22 52.69 -2.82
N HIS A 39 20.49 53.59 -1.88
CA HIS A 39 19.60 53.93 -0.77
C HIS A 39 18.52 54.97 -1.14
N ASN A 40 18.60 55.52 -2.36
CA ASN A 40 17.71 56.57 -2.84
C ASN A 40 16.57 56.03 -3.72
N TYR A 41 16.46 54.72 -3.89
CA TYR A 41 15.38 54.10 -4.67
C TYR A 41 14.17 53.77 -3.80
N GLN A 42 12.97 53.96 -4.38
CA GLN A 42 11.71 53.55 -3.78
C GLN A 42 10.92 52.69 -4.76
N TRP A 43 10.38 51.58 -4.28
CA TRP A 43 9.57 50.63 -5.05
C TRP A 43 8.08 50.87 -4.86
N TYR A 44 7.34 50.72 -5.96
CA TYR A 44 5.90 50.89 -6.02
C TYR A 44 5.27 49.80 -6.88
N GLU A 45 4.01 49.48 -6.58
CA GLU A 45 3.11 48.76 -7.48
C GLU A 45 2.29 49.81 -8.27
N ALA A 46 2.04 49.56 -9.56
CA ALA A 46 1.49 50.54 -10.48
C ALA A 46 0.01 50.89 -10.21
N SER A 47 -0.76 49.97 -9.64
CA SER A 47 -2.14 50.20 -9.22
C SER A 47 -2.24 50.99 -7.89
N ASP A 48 -1.24 50.89 -7.01
CA ASP A 48 -1.14 51.69 -5.77
C ASP A 48 0.18 52.49 -5.67
N THR A 49 0.23 53.60 -6.40
CA THR A 49 1.36 54.54 -6.36
C THR A 49 1.45 55.38 -5.07
N SER A 50 0.51 55.22 -4.13
CA SER A 50 0.51 55.97 -2.87
C SER A 50 1.30 55.27 -1.76
N THR A 51 1.54 53.97 -1.92
CA THR A 51 2.23 53.11 -0.94
C THR A 51 3.65 52.80 -1.41
N VAL A 52 4.65 53.08 -0.55
CA VAL A 52 6.04 52.67 -0.80
C VAL A 52 6.22 51.24 -0.30
N LEU A 53 6.57 50.34 -1.21
CA LEU A 53 6.79 48.91 -0.89
C LEU A 53 8.15 48.63 -0.28
N GLY A 54 9.14 49.46 -0.59
CA GLY A 54 10.49 49.32 -0.07
C GLY A 54 11.38 50.49 -0.47
N THR A 55 12.47 50.68 0.27
CA THR A 55 13.47 51.74 0.05
C THR A 55 14.86 51.20 -0.33
N ASN A 56 14.97 49.88 -0.51
CA ASN A 56 16.21 49.24 -0.94
C ASN A 56 16.28 49.19 -2.47
N SER A 57 17.48 48.99 -3.01
CA SER A 57 17.67 48.74 -4.45
C SER A 57 17.05 47.43 -4.93
N PHE A 58 16.57 46.57 -4.02
CA PHE A 58 15.89 45.33 -4.33
C PHE A 58 14.49 45.27 -3.71
N TYR A 59 13.59 44.55 -4.37
CA TYR A 59 12.26 44.23 -3.87
C TYR A 59 11.93 42.76 -4.16
N GLU A 60 11.49 42.04 -3.13
CA GLU A 60 11.02 40.67 -3.24
C GLU A 60 9.55 40.68 -3.65
N ALA A 61 9.29 40.21 -4.87
CA ALA A 61 7.94 40.12 -5.40
C ALA A 61 7.44 38.68 -5.28
N THR A 62 6.28 38.54 -4.66
CA THR A 62 5.64 37.25 -4.36
C THR A 62 4.25 37.11 -4.99
N GLN A 63 3.81 38.10 -5.79
CA GLN A 63 2.52 38.08 -6.47
C GLN A 63 2.64 38.69 -7.88
N PRO A 64 1.75 38.31 -8.82
CA PRO A 64 1.64 38.97 -10.11
C PRO A 64 1.30 40.46 -9.95
N GLY A 65 1.90 41.31 -10.79
CA GLY A 65 1.71 42.75 -10.71
C GLY A 65 2.66 43.55 -11.59
N VAL A 66 2.45 44.87 -11.63
CA VAL A 66 3.34 45.80 -12.34
C VAL A 66 4.10 46.63 -11.33
N TYR A 67 5.41 46.42 -11.25
CA TYR A 67 6.29 47.07 -10.29
C TYR A 67 7.23 48.03 -10.97
N PHE A 68 7.60 49.12 -10.30
CA PHE A 68 8.62 50.03 -10.79
C PHE A 68 9.38 50.69 -9.63
N ALA A 69 10.61 51.12 -9.92
CA ALA A 69 11.45 51.86 -8.98
C ALA A 69 11.70 53.29 -9.48
N THR A 70 11.58 54.26 -8.58
CA THR A 70 11.94 55.67 -8.83
C THR A 70 13.12 56.08 -7.95
N TYR A 71 13.98 56.94 -8.49
CA TYR A 71 15.04 57.59 -7.73
C TYR A 71 14.43 58.81 -7.01
N ASP A 72 14.69 58.98 -5.72
CA ASP A 72 14.23 60.07 -4.83
C ASP A 72 12.73 60.16 -4.47
N GLY A 73 11.90 59.23 -4.95
CA GLY A 73 10.47 59.19 -4.60
C GLY A 73 9.60 60.24 -5.30
N THR A 74 10.08 60.86 -6.40
CA THR A 74 9.26 61.79 -7.19
C THR A 74 8.03 61.07 -7.79
N LEU A 75 6.87 61.32 -7.18
CA LEU A 75 5.54 60.80 -7.54
C LEU A 75 5.14 61.22 -8.96
N CYS A 76 5.43 60.34 -9.91
CA CYS A 76 4.72 60.05 -11.17
C CYS A 76 5.76 59.36 -12.04
N GLY A 77 5.46 58.17 -12.60
CA GLY A 77 6.34 57.34 -13.44
C GLY A 77 7.05 58.00 -14.64
N SER A 78 6.94 59.32 -14.80
CA SER A 78 7.79 60.20 -15.59
C SER A 78 9.30 59.96 -15.43
N ASN A 79 9.77 59.46 -14.27
CA ASN A 79 11.18 59.09 -14.02
C ASN A 79 11.35 57.61 -13.65
N ALA A 80 10.41 56.74 -14.00
CA ALA A 80 10.57 55.30 -13.76
C ALA A 80 11.81 54.78 -14.50
N THR A 81 12.65 54.04 -13.79
CA THR A 81 13.86 53.45 -14.38
C THR A 81 13.56 52.23 -15.26
N GLY A 82 12.34 51.69 -15.15
CA GLY A 82 11.78 50.57 -15.89
C GLY A 82 10.54 50.03 -15.17
N TYR A 83 9.76 49.23 -15.88
CA TYR A 83 8.63 48.47 -15.34
C TYR A 83 9.00 46.99 -15.30
N PHE A 84 8.66 46.30 -14.22
CA PHE A 84 8.74 44.87 -14.06
C PHE A 84 7.31 44.35 -14.01
N ILE A 85 6.94 43.50 -14.97
CA ILE A 85 5.61 42.95 -15.11
C ILE A 85 5.74 41.46 -14.83
N LEU A 86 5.18 41.07 -13.69
CA LEU A 86 5.02 39.68 -13.29
C LEU A 86 3.60 39.25 -13.60
N THR A 87 3.45 38.15 -14.31
CA THR A 87 2.15 37.53 -14.57
C THR A 87 2.16 36.09 -14.09
N ASP A 88 0.99 35.46 -14.04
CA ASP A 88 0.92 34.00 -14.04
C ASP A 88 1.57 33.42 -15.32
N CYS A 89 2.09 32.19 -15.26
CA CYS A 89 2.62 31.48 -16.42
C CYS A 89 1.55 30.84 -17.30
N GLU A 90 0.35 30.62 -16.76
CA GLU A 90 -0.76 29.96 -17.44
C GLU A 90 -1.66 30.94 -18.21
N ALA A 91 -2.20 30.46 -19.34
CA ALA A 91 -3.12 31.24 -20.15
C ALA A 91 -4.52 31.31 -19.52
N PRO A 92 -5.25 32.43 -19.63
CA PRO A 92 -4.91 33.66 -20.37
C PRO A 92 -4.10 34.68 -19.56
N ASN A 93 -3.80 34.39 -18.29
CA ASN A 93 -3.19 35.33 -17.35
C ASN A 93 -1.73 35.65 -17.69
N ASN A 94 -1.08 34.84 -18.52
CA ASN A 94 0.25 35.06 -19.07
C ASN A 94 0.33 36.08 -20.23
N GLN A 95 -0.73 36.82 -20.55
CA GLN A 95 -0.70 37.83 -21.62
C GLN A 95 -0.71 39.26 -21.07
N VAL A 96 0.19 40.09 -21.59
CA VAL A 96 0.36 41.50 -21.19
C VAL A 96 0.21 42.42 -22.38
N ILE A 97 -0.60 43.48 -22.24
CA ILE A 97 -0.68 44.56 -23.23
C ILE A 97 0.24 45.70 -22.81
N LEU A 98 1.25 46.00 -23.63
CA LEU A 98 2.18 47.12 -23.40
C LEU A 98 1.60 48.41 -23.99
N ASP A 99 0.67 49.05 -23.27
CA ASP A 99 -0.01 50.27 -23.73
C ASP A 99 0.85 51.52 -23.52
N ILE A 100 1.37 52.08 -24.62
CA ILE A 100 2.14 53.33 -24.63
C ILE A 100 1.42 54.43 -25.42
N SER A 101 0.16 54.23 -25.78
CA SER A 101 -0.60 55.12 -26.67
C SER A 101 -0.61 56.58 -26.20
N ALA A 102 -0.67 56.80 -24.88
CA ALA A 102 -0.64 58.12 -24.26
C ALA A 102 0.72 58.85 -24.41
N SER A 103 1.80 58.10 -24.63
CA SER A 103 3.16 58.61 -24.74
C SER A 103 3.57 58.98 -26.16
N ILE A 104 2.73 58.68 -27.18
CA ILE A 104 3.05 58.87 -28.60
C ILE A 104 2.58 60.26 -29.08
N PRO A 105 3.48 61.19 -29.43
CA PRO A 105 3.09 62.47 -30.01
C PRO A 105 2.50 62.29 -31.41
N SER A 106 1.51 63.10 -31.78
CA SER A 106 0.92 63.07 -33.14
C SER A 106 1.99 63.16 -34.24
N GLY A 107 1.94 62.23 -35.21
CA GLY A 107 2.89 62.13 -36.32
C GLY A 107 4.24 61.46 -35.98
N ALA A 108 4.38 60.85 -34.80
CA ALA A 108 5.52 59.99 -34.45
C ALA A 108 5.27 58.53 -34.85
N SER A 109 6.34 57.78 -35.08
CA SER A 109 6.34 56.33 -35.28
C SER A 109 6.97 55.61 -34.10
N VAL A 110 6.55 54.39 -33.81
CA VAL A 110 7.08 53.54 -32.73
C VAL A 110 7.74 52.30 -33.32
N SER A 111 8.86 51.90 -32.73
CA SER A 111 9.48 50.58 -32.94
C SER A 111 9.84 49.96 -31.58
N TRP A 112 9.77 48.63 -31.49
CA TRP A 112 10.14 47.87 -30.29
C TRP A 112 11.44 47.10 -30.48
N THR A 113 12.23 46.99 -29.40
CA THR A 113 13.38 46.10 -29.31
C THR A 113 13.18 45.16 -28.11
N PRO A 114 13.04 43.83 -28.32
CA PRO A 114 12.90 43.14 -29.60
C PRO A 114 11.60 43.52 -30.34
N ALA A 115 11.55 43.23 -31.65
CA ALA A 115 10.43 43.63 -32.51
C ALA A 115 9.14 42.90 -32.12
N LEU A 116 8.05 43.66 -31.97
CA LEU A 116 6.72 43.15 -31.65
C LEU A 116 5.79 43.30 -32.85
N SER A 117 4.93 42.31 -33.09
CA SER A 117 3.89 42.35 -34.14
C SER A 117 2.61 43.06 -33.67
N GLY A 118 1.74 43.43 -34.61
CA GLY A 118 0.44 44.04 -34.30
C GLY A 118 0.50 45.56 -34.12
N ASP A 119 -0.45 46.10 -33.35
CA ASP A 119 -0.53 47.54 -33.07
C ASP A 119 0.66 47.98 -32.21
N GLN A 120 1.58 48.75 -32.81
CA GLN A 120 2.81 49.19 -32.15
C GLN A 120 2.57 50.15 -30.97
N SER A 121 1.36 50.72 -30.84
CA SER A 121 1.01 51.56 -29.70
C SER A 121 0.56 50.77 -28.48
N ARG A 122 0.12 49.51 -28.68
CA ARG A 122 -0.44 48.62 -27.65
C ARG A 122 -0.17 47.14 -27.97
N PRO A 123 1.08 46.71 -28.22
CA PRO A 123 1.33 45.32 -28.57
C PRO A 123 1.06 44.40 -27.38
N THR A 124 0.53 43.20 -27.66
CA THR A 124 0.40 42.13 -26.68
C THR A 124 1.65 41.25 -26.70
N VAL A 125 2.15 40.91 -25.53
CA VAL A 125 3.24 39.95 -25.34
C VAL A 125 2.75 38.82 -24.44
N THR A 126 3.15 37.59 -24.75
CA THR A 126 2.99 36.44 -23.85
C THR A 126 4.23 36.39 -22.98
N SER A 127 4.05 36.49 -21.67
CA SER A 127 5.12 36.29 -20.71
C SER A 127 5.56 34.82 -20.76
N THR A 128 6.83 34.61 -20.45
CA THR A 128 7.40 33.28 -20.29
C THR A 128 8.33 33.35 -19.09
N GLN A 129 8.87 32.22 -18.65
CA GLN A 129 9.87 32.19 -17.58
C GLN A 129 11.20 32.83 -18.00
N THR A 130 11.43 33.01 -19.32
CA THR A 130 12.56 33.81 -19.78
C THR A 130 12.27 35.28 -19.53
N VAL A 131 13.15 35.93 -18.77
CA VAL A 131 13.10 37.37 -18.53
C VAL A 131 13.30 38.12 -19.85
N MET A 132 12.21 38.63 -20.42
CA MET A 132 12.24 39.37 -21.66
C MET A 132 12.18 40.87 -21.40
N ARG A 133 13.03 41.64 -22.08
CA ARG A 133 13.11 43.09 -21.94
C ARG A 133 12.72 43.76 -23.23
N TYR A 134 11.70 44.61 -23.16
CA TYR A 134 11.16 45.36 -24.28
C TYR A 134 11.41 46.85 -24.09
N VAL A 135 11.95 47.51 -25.12
CA VAL A 135 12.17 48.95 -25.15
C VAL A 135 11.45 49.53 -26.36
N ALA A 136 10.57 50.51 -26.12
CA ALA A 136 9.90 51.26 -27.17
C ALA A 136 10.70 52.50 -27.55
N THR A 137 11.01 52.66 -28.84
CA THR A 137 11.65 53.86 -29.39
C THR A 137 10.63 54.67 -30.18
N ILE A 138 10.37 55.89 -29.72
CA ILE A 138 9.50 56.85 -30.40
C ILE A 138 10.36 57.73 -31.30
N THR A 139 10.06 57.76 -32.60
CA THR A 139 10.79 58.58 -33.59
C THR A 139 9.87 59.62 -34.21
N LYS A 140 10.27 60.90 -34.15
CA LYS A 140 9.56 62.02 -34.78
C LYS A 140 10.53 62.97 -35.46
N VAL A 141 10.37 63.13 -36.78
CA VAL A 141 11.20 64.03 -37.61
C VAL A 141 12.71 63.81 -37.37
N GLY A 142 13.15 62.54 -37.35
CA GLY A 142 14.56 62.16 -37.22
C GLY A 142 15.15 62.19 -35.80
N ASN A 143 14.37 62.59 -34.78
CA ASN A 143 14.77 62.47 -33.38
C ASN A 143 14.09 61.25 -32.76
N SER A 144 14.89 60.40 -32.10
CA SER A 144 14.42 59.19 -31.43
C SER A 144 14.57 59.32 -29.92
N THR A 145 13.58 58.84 -29.16
CA THR A 145 13.60 58.80 -27.70
C THR A 145 13.12 57.43 -27.25
N GLU A 146 13.87 56.81 -26.33
CA GLU A 146 13.49 55.54 -25.72
C GLU A 146 12.60 55.79 -24.49
N LEU A 147 11.55 55.00 -24.37
CA LEU A 147 10.77 54.92 -23.14
C LEU A 147 11.48 54.03 -22.10
N PRO A 148 11.09 54.10 -20.82
CA PRO A 148 11.53 53.13 -19.82
C PRO A 148 11.31 51.70 -20.31
N ARG A 149 12.25 50.81 -19.98
CA ARG A 149 12.17 49.38 -20.35
C ARG A 149 11.00 48.69 -19.65
N PHE A 150 10.37 47.75 -20.33
CA PHE A 150 9.40 46.80 -19.78
C PHE A 150 10.09 45.44 -19.67
N THR A 151 10.27 44.96 -18.45
CA THR A 151 10.73 43.60 -18.17
C THR A 151 9.48 42.76 -17.93
N VAL A 152 9.26 41.74 -18.75
CA VAL A 152 8.09 40.85 -18.65
C VAL A 152 8.60 39.44 -18.41
N VAL A 153 8.11 38.82 -17.35
CA VAL A 153 8.40 37.44 -16.98
C VAL A 153 7.17 36.87 -16.28
N CYS A 154 6.93 35.57 -16.40
CA CYS A 154 5.87 34.92 -15.65
C CYS A 154 6.44 34.30 -14.36
N MET A 155 5.57 34.13 -13.38
CA MET A 155 5.79 33.40 -12.14
C MET A 155 4.77 32.25 -12.10
N SER A 156 5.25 31.05 -11.78
CA SER A 156 4.37 29.90 -11.59
C SER A 156 3.73 29.99 -10.21
N GLN A 157 2.50 29.53 -10.05
CA GLN A 157 1.83 29.51 -8.75
C GLN A 157 1.58 28.06 -8.35
N ALA A 158 1.61 27.79 -7.05
CA ALA A 158 1.15 26.52 -6.51
C ALA A 158 -0.38 26.47 -6.55
N ALA A 159 -0.94 25.27 -6.51
CA ALA A 159 -2.38 25.08 -6.41
C ALA A 159 -2.94 25.69 -5.11
N THR A 160 -4.22 26.02 -5.09
CA THR A 160 -4.93 26.37 -3.85
C THR A 160 -5.64 25.13 -3.35
N LEU A 161 -5.04 24.43 -2.38
CA LEU A 161 -5.60 23.22 -1.80
C LEU A 161 -6.41 23.53 -0.53
N MET A 162 -7.48 22.79 -0.29
CA MET A 162 -8.32 22.89 0.89
C MET A 162 -8.45 21.56 1.61
N ASP A 163 -8.57 21.59 2.94
CA ASP A 163 -8.71 20.36 3.72
C ASP A 163 -10.00 19.61 3.36
N ASP A 164 -9.91 18.28 3.33
CA ASP A 164 -10.96 17.36 2.94
C ASP A 164 -11.50 16.55 4.12
N MET A 165 -12.70 16.00 3.95
CA MET A 165 -13.32 15.10 4.92
C MET A 165 -14.03 13.96 4.21
N VAL A 166 -13.72 12.74 4.61
CA VAL A 166 -14.34 11.52 4.10
C VAL A 166 -14.74 10.62 5.27
N THR A 167 -15.75 9.79 5.03
CA THR A 167 -16.20 8.76 5.97
C THR A 167 -16.20 7.44 5.23
N VAL A 168 -15.73 6.40 5.89
CA VAL A 168 -15.64 5.03 5.39
C VAL A 168 -16.00 4.08 6.54
N ASN A 169 -16.43 2.85 6.25
CA ASN A 169 -16.51 1.85 7.31
C ASN A 169 -15.11 1.23 7.49
N GLU A 170 -14.83 0.64 8.66
CA GLU A 170 -13.65 -0.23 8.78
C GLU A 170 -13.71 -1.38 7.75
N ASP A 171 -12.54 -1.94 7.47
CA ASP A 171 -12.29 -3.02 6.50
C ASP A 171 -12.75 -2.74 5.07
N THR A 172 -13.04 -1.48 4.76
CA THR A 172 -13.41 -1.03 3.43
C THR A 172 -12.55 0.14 2.99
N SER A 173 -12.13 0.12 1.72
CA SER A 173 -11.38 1.22 1.13
C SER A 173 -12.31 2.30 0.56
N VAL A 174 -11.81 3.53 0.47
CA VAL A 174 -12.54 4.66 -0.11
C VAL A 174 -11.66 5.48 -1.06
N ILE A 175 -12.24 5.84 -2.20
CA ILE A 175 -11.65 6.84 -3.10
C ILE A 175 -11.93 8.23 -2.52
N VAL A 176 -10.87 8.99 -2.25
CA VAL A 176 -10.95 10.32 -1.62
C VAL A 176 -11.10 11.41 -2.71
N PRO A 177 -12.21 12.17 -2.74
CA PRO A 177 -12.46 13.18 -3.78
C PRO A 177 -11.72 14.50 -3.51
N ILE A 178 -10.39 14.47 -3.42
CA ILE A 178 -9.55 15.62 -3.03
C ILE A 178 -9.71 16.86 -3.92
N PHE A 179 -10.11 16.72 -5.19
CA PHE A 179 -10.20 17.85 -6.11
C PHE A 179 -11.51 18.65 -6.04
N ASP A 180 -12.51 18.20 -5.27
CA ASP A 180 -13.86 18.79 -5.30
C ASP A 180 -13.91 20.24 -4.75
N ASN A 181 -13.02 20.56 -3.82
CA ASN A 181 -12.90 21.87 -3.15
C ASN A 181 -11.63 22.66 -3.54
N ASP A 182 -10.78 22.09 -4.39
CA ASP A 182 -9.49 22.65 -4.79
C ASP A 182 -9.58 23.57 -6.02
N ALA A 183 -8.56 24.42 -6.18
CA ALA A 183 -8.45 25.33 -7.31
C ALA A 183 -7.02 25.51 -7.82
N ASP A 184 -6.90 26.04 -9.05
CA ASP A 184 -5.63 26.36 -9.69
C ASP A 184 -4.68 25.15 -9.85
N LEU A 185 -5.25 23.95 -10.02
CA LEU A 185 -4.50 22.71 -10.24
C LEU A 185 -3.60 22.80 -11.49
N PRO A 186 -2.31 22.46 -11.40
CA PRO A 186 -1.36 22.54 -12.52
C PRO A 186 -1.67 21.47 -13.57
N ASN A 187 -1.50 21.77 -14.85
CA ASN A 187 -1.63 20.79 -15.95
C ASN A 187 -0.44 19.82 -16.06
N THR A 188 0.64 20.11 -15.33
CA THR A 188 1.83 19.27 -15.26
C THR A 188 2.41 19.37 -13.86
N GLY A 189 2.58 18.24 -13.18
CA GLY A 189 2.98 18.21 -11.79
C GLY A 189 3.06 16.80 -11.24
N VAL A 190 3.11 16.67 -9.93
CA VAL A 190 3.07 15.39 -9.21
C VAL A 190 2.16 15.56 -8.00
N LEU A 191 1.31 14.58 -7.77
CA LEU A 191 0.59 14.37 -6.50
C LEU A 191 1.39 13.42 -5.62
N THR A 192 1.51 13.76 -4.34
CA THR A 192 2.13 12.89 -3.33
C THR A 192 1.28 12.92 -2.07
N ALA A 193 1.20 11.81 -1.35
CA ALA A 193 0.52 11.72 -0.06
C ALA A 193 1.44 11.09 1.00
N THR A 194 1.19 11.39 2.26
CA THR A 194 1.79 10.67 3.40
C THR A 194 0.92 9.46 3.76
N ASN A 195 1.52 8.42 4.33
CA ASN A 195 0.72 7.39 4.98
C ASN A 195 0.21 7.92 6.33
N PRO A 196 -1.07 7.64 6.66
CA PRO A 196 -1.65 7.93 7.96
C PRO A 196 -1.14 6.95 9.05
N SER A 197 -1.63 7.08 10.28
CA SER A 197 -1.17 6.21 11.39
C SER A 197 -1.87 4.86 11.45
N SER A 198 -3.10 4.79 10.96
CA SER A 198 -4.00 3.63 11.11
C SER A 198 -4.62 3.24 9.77
N GLY A 199 -3.83 3.35 8.71
CA GLY A 199 -4.21 2.97 7.36
C GLY A 199 -3.11 3.22 6.35
N THR A 200 -3.38 2.90 5.11
CA THR A 200 -2.49 3.10 3.97
C THR A 200 -3.16 4.00 2.91
N VAL A 201 -2.33 4.67 2.13
CA VAL A 201 -2.78 5.51 1.01
C VAL A 201 -2.06 5.08 -0.25
N SER A 202 -2.83 4.80 -1.30
CA SER A 202 -2.31 4.55 -2.64
C SER A 202 -2.73 5.66 -3.62
N ILE A 203 -1.88 5.90 -4.60
CA ILE A 203 -2.11 6.88 -5.67
C ILE A 203 -2.06 6.14 -6.99
N ASP A 204 -3.16 6.15 -7.73
CA ASP A 204 -3.23 5.69 -9.12
C ASP A 204 -3.11 6.91 -10.05
N ASP A 205 -2.09 6.92 -10.92
CA ASP A 205 -1.87 7.99 -11.91
C ASP A 205 -2.76 7.86 -13.15
N ASN A 206 -3.65 6.86 -13.20
CA ASN A 206 -4.55 6.58 -14.31
C ASN A 206 -3.84 6.49 -15.67
N GLY A 207 -2.53 6.18 -15.66
CA GLY A 207 -1.64 6.11 -16.81
C GLY A 207 -1.19 7.48 -17.39
N THR A 208 -1.41 8.60 -16.70
CA THR A 208 -1.10 9.97 -17.15
C THR A 208 0.08 10.58 -16.39
N VAL A 209 1.27 10.02 -16.62
CA VAL A 209 2.53 10.47 -15.98
C VAL A 209 2.72 12.00 -16.01
N ASN A 210 2.82 12.58 -14.82
CA ASN A 210 2.95 14.03 -14.53
C ASN A 210 1.69 14.89 -14.76
N ASP A 211 0.47 14.32 -14.80
CA ASP A 211 -0.77 15.10 -14.83
C ASP A 211 -1.59 14.86 -13.55
N PRO A 212 -1.42 15.68 -12.50
CA PRO A 212 -2.03 15.42 -11.20
C PRO A 212 -3.55 15.70 -11.17
N LYS A 213 -4.22 15.84 -12.31
CA LYS A 213 -5.66 16.20 -12.39
C LYS A 213 -6.59 15.02 -12.48
N ASP A 214 -6.06 13.87 -12.88
CA ASP A 214 -6.80 12.62 -12.95
C ASP A 214 -6.22 11.53 -12.06
N ASP A 215 -5.16 11.83 -11.31
CA ASP A 215 -4.68 10.98 -10.22
C ASP A 215 -5.80 10.70 -9.20
N VAL A 216 -5.87 9.46 -8.73
CA VAL A 216 -6.89 8.99 -7.77
C VAL A 216 -6.19 8.59 -6.48
N ILE A 217 -6.68 9.12 -5.35
CA ILE A 217 -6.25 8.68 -4.02
C ILE A 217 -7.24 7.66 -3.48
N THR A 218 -6.73 6.51 -3.05
CA THR A 218 -7.49 5.51 -2.28
C THR A 218 -6.90 5.43 -0.87
N TYR A 219 -7.77 5.48 0.13
CA TYR A 219 -7.43 5.19 1.53
C TYR A 219 -8.00 3.82 1.91
N THR A 220 -7.18 3.03 2.60
CA THR A 220 -7.57 1.74 3.18
C THR A 220 -7.22 1.79 4.68
N PRO A 221 -8.19 1.67 5.60
CA PRO A 221 -7.90 1.58 7.03
C PRO A 221 -7.11 0.30 7.34
N ASN A 222 -6.37 0.28 8.45
CA ASN A 222 -5.86 -0.98 8.98
C ASN A 222 -7.03 -1.89 9.38
N PRO A 223 -6.86 -3.23 9.37
CA PRO A 223 -7.87 -4.15 9.91
C PRO A 223 -8.34 -3.75 11.30
N ASP A 224 -9.65 -3.86 11.55
CA ASP A 224 -10.35 -3.57 12.82
C ASP A 224 -10.14 -2.15 13.38
N PHE A 225 -9.66 -1.22 12.54
CA PHE A 225 -9.49 0.15 12.97
C PHE A 225 -10.74 0.98 12.70
N ASN A 226 -11.42 1.38 13.77
CA ASN A 226 -12.38 2.48 13.76
C ASN A 226 -11.90 3.74 14.51
N GLY A 227 -12.46 4.88 14.13
CA GLY A 227 -12.16 6.18 14.71
C GLY A 227 -11.60 7.18 13.69
N SER A 228 -10.92 8.21 14.20
CA SER A 228 -10.43 9.29 13.34
C SER A 228 -8.99 9.04 12.87
N ASP A 229 -8.75 9.24 11.58
CA ASP A 229 -7.42 9.19 10.98
C ASP A 229 -7.18 10.41 10.06
N SER A 230 -5.94 10.62 9.64
CA SER A 230 -5.60 11.74 8.74
C SER A 230 -4.30 11.55 7.98
N PHE A 231 -4.26 12.02 6.75
CA PHE A 231 -3.04 12.15 5.97
C PHE A 231 -2.98 13.51 5.26
N ASP A 232 -1.77 13.93 4.89
CA ASP A 232 -1.54 15.12 4.08
C ASP A 232 -1.31 14.72 2.62
N TYR A 233 -1.90 15.46 1.67
CA TYR A 233 -1.54 15.38 0.25
C TYR A 233 -0.90 16.69 -0.20
N THR A 234 0.04 16.58 -1.15
CA THR A 234 0.81 17.69 -1.69
C THR A 234 0.79 17.62 -3.21
N ILE A 235 0.47 18.75 -3.84
CA ILE A 235 0.53 18.91 -5.29
C ILE A 235 1.64 19.90 -5.62
N CYS A 236 2.63 19.43 -6.36
CA CYS A 236 3.73 20.24 -6.88
C CYS A 236 3.57 20.44 -8.38
N ASN A 237 3.72 21.68 -8.87
CA ASN A 237 3.85 21.91 -10.30
C ASN A 237 5.25 21.46 -10.82
N SER A 238 5.42 21.38 -12.14
CA SER A 238 6.71 21.03 -12.77
C SER A 238 7.87 22.01 -12.50
N PHE A 239 7.60 23.12 -11.83
CA PHE A 239 8.60 24.13 -11.43
C PHE A 239 8.97 24.04 -9.95
N GLY A 240 8.34 23.14 -9.19
CA GLY A 240 8.63 22.90 -7.78
C GLY A 240 7.89 23.82 -6.81
N ASP A 241 6.88 24.58 -7.26
CA ASP A 241 5.96 25.24 -6.32
C ASP A 241 4.91 24.21 -5.87
N CYS A 242 4.80 24.02 -4.56
CA CYS A 242 3.95 23.00 -3.95
C CYS A 242 2.96 23.62 -2.96
N SER A 243 1.80 23.00 -2.86
CA SER A 243 0.81 23.24 -1.81
C SER A 243 0.45 21.92 -1.15
N THR A 244 0.05 21.98 0.13
CA THR A 244 -0.33 20.82 0.95
C THR A 244 -1.67 21.10 1.62
N ALA A 245 -2.52 20.08 1.70
CA ALA A 245 -3.77 20.08 2.47
C ALA A 245 -3.93 18.73 3.19
N THR A 246 -4.80 18.72 4.20
CA THR A 246 -5.03 17.53 5.05
C THR A 246 -6.38 16.90 4.72
N VAL A 247 -6.41 15.58 4.57
CA VAL A 247 -7.63 14.79 4.55
C VAL A 247 -7.90 14.28 5.97
N MET A 248 -9.08 14.56 6.52
CA MET A 248 -9.55 13.93 7.74
C MET A 248 -10.52 12.78 7.41
N ILE A 249 -10.28 11.62 8.00
CA ILE A 249 -11.05 10.41 7.79
C ILE A 249 -11.81 10.09 9.10
N ASP A 250 -13.09 9.77 8.97
CA ASP A 250 -13.90 9.20 10.04
C ASP A 250 -14.22 7.74 9.64
N VAL A 251 -13.53 6.79 10.28
CA VAL A 251 -13.74 5.35 10.05
C VAL A 251 -14.83 4.88 11.02
N LEU A 252 -15.94 4.41 10.46
CA LEU A 252 -17.10 3.93 11.21
C LEU A 252 -16.91 2.47 11.58
N PRO A 253 -17.24 2.08 12.82
CA PRO A 253 -17.22 0.67 13.19
C PRO A 253 -18.32 -0.10 12.45
N ILE A 254 -18.00 -1.34 12.12
CA ILE A 254 -18.90 -2.44 11.77
C ILE A 254 -19.12 -3.24 13.07
N VAL A 255 -20.17 -4.06 13.12
CA VAL A 255 -20.44 -4.88 14.31
C VAL A 255 -19.74 -6.21 14.07
N ASP A 256 -18.93 -6.67 15.03
CA ASP A 256 -18.20 -7.92 14.92
C ASP A 256 -18.63 -8.85 16.05
N THR A 257 -19.27 -9.95 15.68
CA THR A 257 -19.71 -10.99 16.60
C THR A 257 -18.88 -12.24 16.38
N PHE A 258 -18.40 -12.83 17.47
CA PHE A 258 -17.63 -14.07 17.44
C PHE A 258 -18.41 -15.19 18.12
N ASP A 259 -18.11 -16.43 17.73
CA ASP A 259 -18.73 -17.59 18.33
C ASP A 259 -18.42 -17.66 19.83
N ASP A 260 -19.39 -18.13 20.60
CA ASP A 260 -19.33 -18.21 22.06
C ASP A 260 -19.45 -19.66 22.52
N SER A 261 -18.77 -20.01 23.60
CA SER A 261 -18.92 -21.30 24.27
C SER A 261 -19.28 -21.13 25.74
N VAL A 262 -20.19 -21.96 26.25
CA VAL A 262 -20.54 -21.97 27.68
C VAL A 262 -20.86 -23.36 28.18
N SER A 263 -20.40 -23.67 29.38
CA SER A 263 -20.77 -24.92 30.08
C SER A 263 -21.77 -24.69 31.21
N THR A 264 -22.67 -25.65 31.41
CA THR A 264 -23.56 -25.67 32.57
C THR A 264 -23.93 -27.08 33.01
N ASP A 265 -24.22 -27.23 34.31
CA ASP A 265 -24.73 -28.47 34.87
C ASP A 265 -26.13 -28.81 34.31
N ILE A 266 -26.41 -30.11 34.16
CA ILE A 266 -27.76 -30.62 33.87
C ILE A 266 -28.84 -29.96 34.76
N ASP A 267 -29.95 -29.55 34.14
CA ASP A 267 -31.08 -28.85 34.77
C ASP A 267 -30.74 -27.47 35.40
N VAL A 268 -29.56 -26.90 35.14
CA VAL A 268 -29.16 -25.57 35.61
C VAL A 268 -29.24 -24.56 34.46
N GLN A 269 -29.87 -23.41 34.72
CA GLN A 269 -29.86 -22.29 33.78
C GLN A 269 -28.55 -21.50 33.90
N THR A 270 -28.05 -20.99 32.78
CA THR A 270 -26.84 -20.17 32.74
C THR A 270 -27.11 -18.84 32.03
N THR A 271 -26.37 -17.80 32.41
CA THR A 271 -26.37 -16.50 31.72
C THR A 271 -25.10 -16.44 30.90
N ILE A 272 -25.24 -16.16 29.61
CA ILE A 272 -24.15 -16.16 28.65
C ILE A 272 -23.52 -14.77 28.60
N SER A 273 -22.19 -14.74 28.58
CA SER A 273 -21.41 -13.51 28.53
C SER A 273 -21.11 -13.09 27.09
N TRP A 274 -22.11 -13.18 26.20
CA TRP A 274 -21.96 -13.10 24.73
C TRP A 274 -21.18 -11.90 24.16
N ARG A 275 -20.95 -10.83 24.93
CA ARG A 275 -20.22 -9.64 24.47
C ARG A 275 -18.71 -9.70 24.75
N ALA A 276 -18.25 -10.77 25.37
CA ALA A 276 -16.97 -10.74 26.05
C ALA A 276 -15.79 -10.94 25.09
N ASN A 277 -15.99 -11.70 24.00
CA ASN A 277 -15.09 -11.79 22.84
C ASN A 277 -15.57 -10.93 21.64
N ASP A 278 -16.81 -10.46 21.62
CA ASP A 278 -17.30 -9.53 20.59
C ASP A 278 -16.64 -8.14 20.59
N ASN A 279 -16.53 -7.54 19.41
CA ASN A 279 -16.06 -6.17 19.22
C ASN A 279 -17.14 -5.24 18.65
N ASP A 280 -16.96 -3.93 18.87
CA ASP A 280 -17.78 -2.87 18.28
C ASP A 280 -19.31 -2.97 18.49
N ILE A 281 -19.71 -3.58 19.61
CA ILE A 281 -21.11 -3.72 20.02
C ILE A 281 -21.81 -2.35 20.13
N PRO A 282 -22.89 -2.11 19.35
CA PRO A 282 -23.47 -0.78 19.24
C PRO A 282 -24.32 -0.40 20.45
N THR A 283 -24.23 0.85 20.89
CA THR A 283 -25.13 1.43 21.91
C THR A 283 -26.50 1.85 21.36
N SER A 284 -26.74 1.62 20.06
CA SER A 284 -28.00 1.91 19.38
C SER A 284 -28.19 0.91 18.24
N GLY A 285 -29.10 -0.05 18.42
CA GLY A 285 -29.22 -1.19 17.52
C GLY A 285 -30.27 -2.20 17.98
N THR A 286 -30.13 -3.46 17.57
CA THR A 286 -30.95 -4.58 18.06
C THR A 286 -30.12 -5.84 18.16
N ILE A 287 -30.45 -6.71 19.12
CA ILE A 287 -29.99 -8.10 19.17
C ILE A 287 -31.19 -9.05 19.05
N SER A 288 -30.99 -10.20 18.41
CA SER A 288 -31.97 -11.29 18.35
C SER A 288 -31.30 -12.65 18.46
N VAL A 289 -32.05 -13.64 18.97
CA VAL A 289 -31.58 -15.03 19.12
C VAL A 289 -32.52 -15.98 18.39
N THR A 290 -31.99 -17.07 17.85
CA THR A 290 -32.78 -18.13 17.20
C THR A 290 -33.36 -19.10 18.24
N ASN A 291 -34.15 -20.10 17.78
CA ASN A 291 -34.64 -21.15 18.69
C ASN A 291 -33.66 -22.31 18.67
N THR A 292 -33.48 -22.92 19.83
CA THR A 292 -32.59 -24.06 20.04
C THR A 292 -33.37 -25.38 20.18
N SER A 293 -32.68 -26.51 20.03
CA SER A 293 -33.32 -27.84 19.96
C SER A 293 -33.47 -28.50 21.33
N ASN A 294 -32.46 -28.33 22.20
CA ASN A 294 -32.38 -29.00 23.48
C ASN A 294 -32.52 -28.07 24.70
N GLY A 295 -32.92 -26.82 24.48
CA GLY A 295 -33.23 -25.86 25.55
C GLY A 295 -34.12 -24.69 25.14
N THR A 296 -33.92 -23.56 25.80
CA THR A 296 -34.59 -22.29 25.48
C THR A 296 -33.66 -21.12 25.78
N ALA A 297 -33.30 -20.36 24.75
CA ALA A 297 -32.63 -19.07 24.87
C ALA A 297 -33.65 -17.96 25.16
N VAL A 298 -33.36 -17.13 26.17
CA VAL A 298 -34.22 -16.02 26.61
C VAL A 298 -33.43 -14.73 26.60
N LEU A 299 -33.76 -13.84 25.67
CA LEU A 299 -33.23 -12.48 25.61
C LEU A 299 -33.92 -11.58 26.64
N ASN A 300 -33.14 -10.97 27.53
CA ASN A 300 -33.56 -9.95 28.46
C ASN A 300 -33.01 -8.59 28.05
N ASN A 301 -33.87 -7.76 27.45
CA ASN A 301 -33.46 -6.48 26.92
C ASN A 301 -33.36 -5.32 27.93
N ASN A 302 -33.35 -5.63 29.23
CA ASN A 302 -33.30 -4.67 30.35
C ASN A 302 -34.25 -3.43 30.31
N GLY A 303 -35.29 -3.47 29.45
CA GLY A 303 -36.19 -2.35 29.18
C GLY A 303 -35.72 -1.36 28.10
N THR A 304 -34.65 -1.67 27.37
CA THR A 304 -33.92 -0.89 26.37
C THR A 304 -33.89 -1.61 24.99
N PRO A 305 -35.04 -1.79 24.29
CA PRO A 305 -35.11 -2.61 23.07
C PRO A 305 -34.33 -2.10 21.84
N THR A 306 -33.60 -0.98 21.98
CA THR A 306 -32.84 -0.36 20.91
C THR A 306 -31.37 -0.16 21.29
N ASP A 307 -30.88 -0.86 22.31
CA ASP A 307 -29.54 -0.72 22.86
C ASP A 307 -29.04 -2.14 23.24
N PRO A 308 -28.41 -2.87 22.31
CA PRO A 308 -27.97 -4.24 22.59
C PRO A 308 -26.81 -4.29 23.59
N SER A 309 -26.12 -3.17 23.86
CA SER A 309 -24.96 -3.12 24.75
C SER A 309 -25.28 -3.47 26.22
N ASP A 310 -26.55 -3.47 26.62
CA ASP A 310 -27.00 -3.88 27.96
C ASP A 310 -27.97 -5.08 27.96
N ASP A 311 -28.10 -5.81 26.86
CA ASP A 311 -29.06 -6.92 26.72
C ASP A 311 -28.43 -8.27 27.13
N ASP A 312 -29.05 -9.06 28.00
CA ASP A 312 -28.47 -10.35 28.45
C ASP A 312 -29.18 -11.57 27.84
N ILE A 313 -28.43 -12.61 27.50
CA ILE A 313 -28.97 -13.90 27.05
C ILE A 313 -28.91 -14.92 28.19
N THR A 314 -30.02 -15.61 28.45
CA THR A 314 -30.06 -16.72 29.42
C THR A 314 -30.50 -18.00 28.71
N TYR A 315 -29.71 -19.06 28.86
CA TYR A 315 -30.05 -20.39 28.38
C TYR A 315 -30.67 -21.25 29.49
N ILE A 316 -31.70 -22.00 29.14
CA ILE A 316 -32.40 -22.94 30.04
C ILE A 316 -32.44 -24.31 29.35
N PRO A 317 -31.66 -25.30 29.80
CA PRO A 317 -31.68 -26.65 29.23
C PRO A 317 -33.06 -27.31 29.35
N ASN A 318 -33.39 -28.19 28.41
CA ASN A 318 -34.54 -29.07 28.56
C ASN A 318 -34.33 -30.00 29.76
N PRO A 319 -35.38 -30.31 30.54
CA PRO A 319 -35.23 -31.14 31.72
C PRO A 319 -34.60 -32.51 31.42
N GLY A 320 -33.47 -32.79 32.07
CA GLY A 320 -32.71 -34.03 31.93
C GLY A 320 -31.88 -34.16 30.65
N PHE A 321 -31.67 -33.06 29.91
CA PHE A 321 -30.78 -33.03 28.75
C PHE A 321 -29.31 -33.01 29.18
N THR A 322 -28.46 -33.75 28.46
CA THR A 322 -27.01 -33.72 28.50
C THR A 322 -26.49 -33.78 27.07
N GLY A 323 -25.32 -33.21 26.83
CA GLY A 323 -24.73 -33.05 25.50
C GLY A 323 -24.72 -31.59 25.04
N THR A 324 -24.43 -31.39 23.77
CA THR A 324 -24.29 -30.06 23.14
C THR A 324 -25.61 -29.54 22.55
N ASP A 325 -25.84 -28.24 22.66
CA ASP A 325 -26.94 -27.51 22.02
C ASP A 325 -26.41 -26.18 21.51
N SER A 326 -26.89 -25.70 20.38
CA SER A 326 -26.42 -24.44 19.79
C SER A 326 -27.58 -23.54 19.36
N PHE A 327 -27.29 -22.24 19.23
CA PHE A 327 -28.19 -21.26 18.62
C PHE A 327 -27.45 -19.98 18.23
N ASP A 328 -27.86 -19.40 17.11
CA ASP A 328 -27.29 -18.15 16.63
C ASP A 328 -27.87 -16.92 17.35
N TYR A 329 -27.04 -15.89 17.48
CA TYR A 329 -27.45 -14.53 17.81
C TYR A 329 -27.01 -13.57 16.70
N THR A 330 -27.83 -12.55 16.45
CA THR A 330 -27.55 -11.53 15.44
C THR A 330 -27.62 -10.16 16.09
N VAL A 331 -26.56 -9.37 15.94
CA VAL A 331 -26.49 -7.98 16.41
C VAL A 331 -26.50 -7.06 15.20
N CYS A 332 -27.28 -5.98 15.27
CA CYS A 332 -27.35 -4.98 14.21
C CYS A 332 -27.20 -3.58 14.79
N ASP A 333 -26.47 -2.71 14.09
CA ASP A 333 -26.42 -1.28 14.39
C ASP A 333 -27.68 -0.53 13.88
N SER A 334 -27.70 0.80 14.07
CA SER A 334 -28.81 1.64 13.62
C SER A 334 -28.85 1.90 12.11
N ASN A 335 -27.77 1.60 11.40
CA ASN A 335 -27.59 1.81 9.98
C ASN A 335 -27.96 0.56 9.17
N GLY A 336 -28.08 -0.59 9.83
CA GLY A 336 -28.42 -1.88 9.25
C GLY A 336 -27.21 -2.75 8.93
N ASN A 337 -26.02 -2.41 9.44
CA ASN A 337 -24.89 -3.32 9.48
C ASN A 337 -25.21 -4.36 10.56
N CYS A 338 -25.10 -5.64 10.21
CA CYS A 338 -25.43 -6.73 11.11
C CYS A 338 -24.39 -7.81 10.98
N ASP A 339 -24.11 -8.47 12.09
CA ASP A 339 -23.28 -9.66 12.13
C ASP A 339 -23.94 -10.76 12.98
N THR A 340 -23.56 -12.02 12.75
CA THR A 340 -24.17 -13.20 13.36
C THR A 340 -23.11 -14.22 13.74
N ALA A 341 -23.18 -14.68 14.99
CA ALA A 341 -22.35 -15.74 15.51
C ALA A 341 -23.19 -16.79 16.27
N THR A 342 -22.56 -17.90 16.59
CA THR A 342 -23.14 -19.09 17.22
C THR A 342 -22.76 -19.17 18.68
N ILE A 343 -23.74 -19.41 19.55
CA ILE A 343 -23.48 -19.82 20.93
C ILE A 343 -23.60 -21.34 21.03
N THR A 344 -22.52 -22.00 21.41
CA THR A 344 -22.49 -23.42 21.77
C THR A 344 -22.62 -23.60 23.28
N VAL A 345 -23.58 -24.44 23.69
CA VAL A 345 -23.89 -24.72 25.09
C VAL A 345 -23.62 -26.19 25.40
N ILE A 346 -22.71 -26.42 26.33
CA ILE A 346 -22.31 -27.74 26.80
C ILE A 346 -23.07 -28.03 28.10
N VAL A 347 -23.92 -29.07 28.07
CA VAL A 347 -24.71 -29.47 29.24
C VAL A 347 -24.21 -30.79 29.78
N SER A 348 -23.48 -30.73 30.89
CA SER A 348 -22.80 -31.91 31.46
C SER A 348 -23.33 -32.27 32.85
N PRO A 349 -23.20 -33.53 33.29
CA PRO A 349 -23.42 -33.88 34.69
C PRO A 349 -22.44 -33.13 35.61
N SER A 350 -22.88 -32.77 36.82
CA SER A 350 -22.02 -32.04 37.75
C SER A 350 -20.72 -32.79 38.10
N GLY A 351 -19.58 -32.12 37.93
CA GLY A 351 -18.25 -32.59 38.34
C GLY A 351 -17.63 -33.62 37.41
N ILE A 352 -17.92 -33.51 36.12
CA ILE A 352 -17.25 -34.19 35.02
C ILE A 352 -16.08 -33.30 34.54
N ASP A 353 -14.97 -33.91 34.13
CA ASP A 353 -13.93 -33.23 33.33
C ASP A 353 -14.55 -32.78 32.02
N LEU A 354 -14.26 -31.56 31.61
CA LEU A 354 -14.72 -31.01 30.35
C LEU A 354 -13.69 -31.18 29.22
N ASP A 355 -12.45 -31.44 29.57
CA ASP A 355 -11.28 -31.49 28.70
C ASP A 355 -10.35 -32.54 29.34
N SER A 356 -10.11 -33.65 28.63
CA SER A 356 -9.54 -34.87 29.21
C SER A 356 -8.04 -35.04 28.93
N ASP A 357 -7.57 -34.63 27.76
CA ASP A 357 -6.15 -34.50 27.35
C ASP A 357 -5.53 -33.17 27.82
N ASN A 358 -6.34 -32.18 28.19
CA ASN A 358 -5.95 -30.83 28.66
C ASN A 358 -5.41 -29.94 27.55
N ASP A 359 -5.75 -30.21 26.29
CA ASP A 359 -5.32 -29.46 25.12
C ASP A 359 -6.09 -28.12 24.97
N GLY A 360 -7.12 -27.89 25.79
CA GLY A 360 -7.92 -26.67 25.77
C GLY A 360 -9.13 -26.70 24.83
N ILE A 361 -9.23 -27.70 23.97
CA ILE A 361 -10.48 -28.10 23.33
C ILE A 361 -11.30 -28.85 24.39
N VAL A 362 -12.62 -28.75 24.28
CA VAL A 362 -13.52 -29.41 25.24
C VAL A 362 -13.95 -30.72 24.61
N ASP A 363 -13.96 -31.83 25.35
CA ASP A 363 -14.35 -33.19 24.90
C ASP A 363 -15.57 -33.21 23.94
N SER A 364 -16.51 -32.29 24.14
CA SER A 364 -17.75 -32.18 23.36
C SER A 364 -17.61 -31.52 21.98
N PHE A 365 -16.50 -30.83 21.72
CA PHE A 365 -16.09 -30.32 20.41
C PHE A 365 -15.37 -31.41 19.60
N GLU A 366 -14.59 -32.28 20.26
CA GLU A 366 -13.97 -33.46 19.63
C GLU A 366 -14.96 -34.60 19.35
N ASP A 367 -16.15 -34.53 19.94
CA ASP A 367 -17.29 -35.31 19.48
C ASP A 367 -17.88 -34.71 18.19
N LEU A 368 -17.28 -35.07 17.04
CA LEU A 368 -17.86 -34.85 15.70
C LEU A 368 -19.24 -35.54 15.53
N ASN A 369 -19.72 -36.27 16.54
CA ASN A 369 -21.07 -36.77 16.68
C ASN A 369 -21.50 -37.65 15.50
N ALA A 370 -20.54 -38.45 15.00
CA ALA A 370 -20.71 -39.35 13.87
C ALA A 370 -21.86 -40.35 14.07
N ASP A 371 -22.25 -40.64 15.32
CA ASP A 371 -23.32 -41.57 15.67
C ASP A 371 -24.65 -40.91 16.10
N ASN A 372 -24.70 -39.57 16.16
CA ASN A 372 -25.85 -38.72 16.48
C ASN A 372 -26.39 -38.88 17.92
N ASP A 373 -25.53 -39.07 18.91
CA ASP A 373 -25.93 -39.08 20.32
C ASP A 373 -25.40 -37.92 21.19
N ASN A 374 -24.51 -37.08 20.66
CA ASN A 374 -23.91 -35.90 21.31
C ASN A 374 -23.28 -36.24 22.68
N ASP A 375 -22.67 -37.42 22.81
CA ASP A 375 -21.97 -37.89 24.00
C ASP A 375 -20.57 -38.41 23.61
N PRO A 376 -19.49 -37.63 23.87
CA PRO A 376 -18.11 -38.03 23.53
C PRO A 376 -17.70 -39.36 24.15
N SER A 377 -18.33 -39.76 25.27
CA SER A 377 -17.95 -40.99 25.97
C SER A 377 -18.50 -42.27 25.32
N THR A 378 -19.35 -42.15 24.30
CA THR A 378 -19.99 -43.27 23.63
C THR A 378 -19.67 -43.31 22.14
N ASN A 379 -18.87 -44.31 21.75
CA ASN A 379 -18.41 -44.44 20.36
C ASN A 379 -17.69 -43.16 19.90
N PRO A 380 -16.62 -42.78 20.62
CA PRO A 380 -15.88 -41.55 20.33
C PRO A 380 -15.32 -41.58 18.92
N THR A 381 -15.13 -40.38 18.37
CA THR A 381 -14.31 -40.14 17.17
C THR A 381 -12.87 -40.57 17.44
N ASP A 382 -12.20 -40.99 16.38
CA ASP A 382 -10.84 -41.58 16.33
C ASP A 382 -10.45 -41.35 14.86
N THR A 383 -10.01 -40.12 14.59
CA THR A 383 -9.90 -39.54 13.24
C THR A 383 -8.80 -40.20 12.44
N ASP A 384 -7.60 -40.29 13.00
CA ASP A 384 -6.44 -40.97 12.42
C ASP A 384 -6.51 -42.52 12.44
N GLY A 385 -7.37 -43.10 13.30
CA GLY A 385 -7.55 -44.54 13.45
C GLY A 385 -6.44 -45.25 14.22
N ASP A 386 -5.66 -44.57 15.05
CA ASP A 386 -4.58 -45.17 15.85
C ASP A 386 -5.11 -45.96 17.07
N GLY A 387 -6.35 -45.65 17.48
CA GLY A 387 -7.08 -46.27 18.58
C GLY A 387 -7.08 -45.49 19.89
N ILE A 388 -6.51 -44.29 19.92
CA ILE A 388 -6.75 -43.20 20.86
C ILE A 388 -7.90 -42.37 20.26
N PRO A 389 -8.99 -42.13 21.00
CA PRO A 389 -10.05 -41.27 20.50
C PRO A 389 -9.69 -39.79 20.67
N ASP A 390 -10.11 -38.94 19.73
CA ASP A 390 -9.77 -37.51 19.61
C ASP A 390 -9.77 -36.77 20.96
N TYR A 391 -10.83 -36.89 21.78
CA TYR A 391 -10.90 -36.29 23.15
C TYR A 391 -9.88 -36.80 24.20
N LEU A 392 -8.91 -37.60 23.79
CA LEU A 392 -7.80 -38.11 24.59
C LEU A 392 -6.48 -38.08 23.81
N ASP A 393 -6.52 -37.53 22.61
CA ASP A 393 -5.42 -37.36 21.68
C ASP A 393 -5.01 -35.88 21.70
N ILE A 394 -3.76 -35.56 21.40
CA ILE A 394 -3.30 -34.18 21.29
C ILE A 394 -2.84 -33.85 19.86
N ASP A 395 -2.97 -34.78 18.93
CA ASP A 395 -2.63 -34.71 17.49
C ASP A 395 -3.60 -35.65 16.75
N SER A 396 -4.86 -35.25 16.67
CA SER A 396 -6.01 -36.10 16.34
C SER A 396 -6.02 -36.63 14.89
N ASP A 397 -5.31 -35.99 13.96
CA ASP A 397 -5.11 -36.44 12.58
C ASP A 397 -3.68 -36.91 12.27
N ASN A 398 -2.76 -36.81 13.24
CA ASN A 398 -1.44 -37.40 13.23
C ASN A 398 -0.49 -36.77 12.20
N ASP A 399 -0.67 -35.48 11.96
CA ASP A 399 0.11 -34.67 11.03
C ASP A 399 1.41 -34.14 11.69
N GLY A 400 1.43 -34.09 13.03
CA GLY A 400 2.55 -33.66 13.87
C GLY A 400 2.43 -32.25 14.44
N ILE A 401 1.30 -31.57 14.24
CA ILE A 401 0.94 -30.30 14.87
C ILE A 401 -0.01 -30.64 16.03
N PRO A 402 0.20 -30.11 17.25
CA PRO A 402 -0.73 -30.41 18.33
C PRO A 402 -2.09 -29.72 18.14
N ASP A 403 -3.19 -30.39 18.49
CA ASP A 403 -4.58 -29.90 18.42
C ASP A 403 -4.75 -28.52 19.10
N ASN A 404 -4.02 -28.29 20.20
CA ASN A 404 -3.99 -27.00 20.88
C ASN A 404 -3.51 -25.84 19.99
N ILE A 405 -2.57 -26.10 19.08
CA ILE A 405 -2.05 -25.14 18.10
C ILE A 405 -3.07 -24.93 16.98
N GLU A 406 -3.71 -26.00 16.53
CA GLU A 406 -4.65 -26.01 15.40
C GLU A 406 -6.04 -25.48 15.78
N ALA A 407 -6.39 -25.48 17.06
CA ALA A 407 -7.66 -24.91 17.48
C ALA A 407 -7.69 -23.36 17.51
N GLN A 408 -6.59 -22.67 17.21
CA GLN A 408 -6.47 -21.22 17.37
C GLN A 408 -5.50 -20.55 16.38
N PRO A 409 -5.64 -19.24 16.10
CA PRO A 409 -4.72 -18.51 15.24
C PRO A 409 -3.32 -18.38 15.84
N ALA A 410 -2.29 -18.42 14.99
CA ALA A 410 -0.90 -18.16 15.41
C ALA A 410 -0.74 -16.75 16.00
N LEU A 411 -1.32 -15.75 15.34
CA LEU A 411 -1.36 -14.40 15.89
C LEU A 411 -2.34 -14.32 17.07
N GLY A 412 -1.79 -14.12 18.27
CA GLY A 412 -2.59 -14.06 19.49
C GLY A 412 -2.80 -15.39 20.18
N TYR A 413 -2.08 -16.43 19.73
CA TYR A 413 -1.99 -17.75 20.37
C TYR A 413 -1.92 -17.67 21.90
N ILE A 414 -2.75 -18.48 22.55
CA ILE A 414 -2.88 -18.60 23.99
C ILE A 414 -2.21 -19.93 24.40
N PRO A 415 -1.01 -19.89 25.00
CA PRO A 415 -0.36 -21.10 25.50
C PRO A 415 -1.03 -21.58 26.80
N PRO A 416 -0.96 -22.90 27.09
CA PRO A 416 -1.51 -23.47 28.31
C PRO A 416 -0.83 -22.90 29.57
N SER A 417 -1.61 -22.58 30.61
CA SER A 417 -1.05 -22.02 31.85
C SER A 417 -0.64 -23.08 32.89
N LEU A 418 -1.07 -24.32 32.67
CA LEU A 418 -0.98 -25.47 33.58
C LEU A 418 -1.69 -25.22 34.92
N VAL A 419 -2.76 -24.41 34.91
CA VAL A 419 -3.54 -24.03 36.08
C VAL A 419 -5.01 -24.25 35.81
N ASP A 420 -5.59 -25.23 36.49
CA ASP A 420 -7.04 -25.38 36.63
C ASP A 420 -7.45 -25.03 38.07
N ALA A 421 -7.95 -23.81 38.28
CA ALA A 421 -8.37 -23.35 39.60
C ALA A 421 -9.71 -23.96 40.04
N ASN A 422 -10.55 -24.33 39.08
CA ASN A 422 -11.96 -24.65 39.32
C ASN A 422 -12.22 -26.18 39.35
N ASN A 423 -11.22 -26.96 38.94
CA ASN A 423 -11.15 -28.43 38.87
C ASN A 423 -12.20 -29.02 37.92
N ASN A 424 -12.33 -28.44 36.73
CA ASN A 424 -13.18 -28.90 35.63
C ASN A 424 -12.40 -29.53 34.46
N GLY A 425 -11.08 -29.69 34.56
CA GLY A 425 -10.24 -30.31 33.52
C GLY A 425 -9.60 -29.26 32.61
N LEU A 426 -10.41 -28.27 32.20
CA LEU A 426 -9.98 -27.19 31.33
C LEU A 426 -8.99 -26.23 32.02
N ASP A 427 -7.93 -25.86 31.31
CA ASP A 427 -6.97 -24.86 31.79
C ASP A 427 -7.59 -23.45 31.91
N ASP A 428 -7.26 -22.72 32.99
CA ASP A 428 -7.75 -21.35 33.22
C ASP A 428 -7.35 -20.38 32.07
N ALA A 429 -6.34 -20.72 31.26
CA ALA A 429 -5.96 -19.97 30.05
C ALA A 429 -7.08 -19.92 29.01
N TYR A 430 -7.90 -20.97 28.93
CA TYR A 430 -9.00 -21.11 27.97
C TYR A 430 -10.37 -20.80 28.60
N GLU A 431 -10.38 -20.22 29.79
CA GLU A 431 -11.57 -19.68 30.47
C GLU A 431 -11.57 -18.14 30.45
N VAL A 432 -11.19 -17.56 29.31
CA VAL A 432 -11.07 -16.12 29.08
C VAL A 432 -12.29 -15.56 28.35
N ASP A 433 -12.54 -14.26 28.54
CA ASP A 433 -13.53 -13.51 27.77
C ASP A 433 -14.90 -14.19 27.62
N GLY A 434 -15.35 -14.84 28.70
CA GLY A 434 -16.70 -15.40 28.80
C GLY A 434 -16.89 -16.77 28.13
N ASN A 435 -15.89 -17.24 27.39
CA ASN A 435 -15.85 -18.55 26.75
C ASN A 435 -15.34 -19.64 27.70
N ILE A 436 -15.68 -20.88 27.36
CA ILE A 436 -15.20 -22.11 28.01
C ILE A 436 -14.57 -22.97 26.93
N GLY A 437 -13.24 -23.03 26.92
CA GLY A 437 -12.45 -23.77 25.97
C GLY A 437 -12.14 -22.97 24.71
N LEU A 438 -11.24 -23.51 23.91
CA LEU A 438 -11.00 -23.08 22.55
C LEU A 438 -12.24 -23.42 21.70
N ILE A 439 -12.56 -22.53 20.77
CA ILE A 439 -13.54 -22.81 19.72
C ILE A 439 -12.68 -23.19 18.52
N PRO A 440 -12.68 -24.47 18.09
CA PRO A 440 -11.81 -24.91 17.02
C PRO A 440 -11.94 -24.05 15.75
N MET A 441 -10.80 -23.74 15.15
CA MET A 441 -10.69 -23.04 13.88
C MET A 441 -11.07 -23.97 12.73
N ASP A 442 -11.50 -23.38 11.61
CA ASP A 442 -11.84 -24.04 10.35
C ASP A 442 -11.37 -23.05 9.27
N SER A 443 -10.09 -23.19 8.88
CA SER A 443 -9.34 -22.22 8.10
C SER A 443 -9.93 -22.06 6.68
N ASP A 444 -10.29 -23.17 6.04
CA ASP A 444 -10.86 -23.18 4.69
C ASP A 444 -12.41 -23.06 4.64
N ASN A 445 -13.08 -23.16 5.79
CA ASN A 445 -14.53 -23.11 5.98
C ASN A 445 -15.30 -24.27 5.31
N ASP A 446 -14.73 -25.47 5.22
CA ASP A 446 -15.42 -26.66 4.71
C ASP A 446 -16.33 -27.34 5.76
N GLY A 447 -16.15 -26.98 7.02
CA GLY A 447 -16.88 -27.50 8.18
C GLY A 447 -16.18 -28.63 8.93
N ILE A 448 -14.94 -28.95 8.59
CA ILE A 448 -14.00 -29.79 9.36
C ILE A 448 -13.06 -28.82 10.09
N PRO A 449 -12.92 -28.94 11.42
CA PRO A 449 -11.94 -28.12 12.13
C PRO A 449 -10.50 -28.53 11.82
N ASP A 450 -9.57 -27.57 11.87
CA ASP A 450 -8.14 -27.77 11.53
C ASP A 450 -7.52 -28.98 12.25
N TYR A 451 -7.72 -29.14 13.57
CA TYR A 451 -7.12 -30.24 14.37
C TYR A 451 -7.50 -31.69 13.94
N VAL A 452 -8.38 -31.83 12.94
CA VAL A 452 -8.79 -33.11 12.37
C VAL A 452 -8.78 -33.08 10.83
N ASP A 453 -8.15 -32.07 10.23
CA ASP A 453 -8.02 -31.89 8.79
C ASP A 453 -6.56 -32.05 8.34
N GLU A 454 -6.29 -32.99 7.43
CA GLU A 454 -4.91 -33.28 6.98
C GLU A 454 -4.34 -32.20 6.00
N ASP A 455 -5.12 -31.16 5.69
CA ASP A 455 -4.91 -30.11 4.67
C ASP A 455 -5.79 -28.89 5.02
N SER A 456 -5.40 -28.14 6.06
CA SER A 456 -6.23 -27.14 6.77
C SER A 456 -6.69 -25.96 5.92
N ASP A 457 -5.94 -25.57 4.90
CA ASP A 457 -6.33 -24.53 3.93
C ASP A 457 -6.83 -25.07 2.58
N ASN A 458 -6.80 -26.39 2.40
CA ASN A 458 -7.26 -27.12 1.23
C ASN A 458 -6.53 -26.75 -0.06
N ASP A 459 -5.25 -26.39 0.04
CA ASP A 459 -4.40 -26.03 -1.09
C ASP A 459 -3.77 -27.24 -1.81
N ASN A 460 -3.90 -28.45 -1.24
CA ASN A 460 -3.38 -29.75 -1.68
C ASN A 460 -1.91 -30.06 -1.34
N VAL A 461 -1.26 -29.22 -0.54
CA VAL A 461 -0.09 -29.59 0.24
C VAL A 461 -0.57 -30.04 1.62
N PRO A 462 -0.11 -31.18 2.15
CA PRO A 462 -0.53 -31.61 3.48
C PRO A 462 0.18 -30.83 4.59
N ASP A 463 -0.54 -30.55 5.67
CA ASP A 463 -0.06 -29.84 6.88
C ASP A 463 1.22 -30.48 7.45
N ALA A 464 1.28 -31.82 7.45
CA ALA A 464 2.45 -32.61 7.84
C ALA A 464 3.74 -32.32 7.02
N ILE A 465 3.62 -31.69 5.86
CA ILE A 465 4.73 -31.17 5.05
C ILE A 465 5.01 -29.72 5.42
N GLU A 466 4.00 -28.85 5.36
CA GLU A 466 4.15 -27.40 5.54
C GLU A 466 4.61 -27.00 6.93
N ALA A 467 4.04 -27.60 7.97
CA ALA A 467 4.46 -27.31 9.34
C ALA A 467 5.91 -27.76 9.65
N HIS A 468 6.49 -28.62 8.80
CA HIS A 468 7.72 -29.34 9.10
C HIS A 468 8.83 -29.21 8.04
N ASP A 469 8.67 -28.40 6.99
CA ASP A 469 9.69 -28.13 5.95
C ASP A 469 10.42 -26.78 6.18
N HIS A 470 11.24 -26.70 7.23
CA HIS A 470 11.92 -25.46 7.60
C HIS A 470 13.08 -25.07 6.68
N ASP A 471 13.58 -25.99 5.85
CA ASP A 471 14.61 -25.68 4.86
C ASP A 471 14.09 -25.47 3.43
N HIS A 472 12.76 -25.55 3.27
CA HIS A 472 11.97 -25.27 2.07
C HIS A 472 12.49 -26.11 0.90
N ASP A 473 12.73 -27.41 1.12
CA ASP A 473 13.22 -28.35 0.10
C ASP A 473 12.14 -29.34 -0.40
N GLY A 474 10.90 -29.14 0.04
CA GLY A 474 9.72 -29.96 -0.25
C GLY A 474 9.67 -31.26 0.54
N ILE A 475 10.48 -31.39 1.59
CA ILE A 475 10.58 -32.61 2.40
C ILE A 475 10.58 -32.24 3.88
N PRO A 476 9.58 -32.71 4.67
CA PRO A 476 9.55 -32.38 6.08
C PRO A 476 10.75 -33.00 6.83
N GLU A 477 11.30 -32.25 7.79
CA GLU A 477 12.44 -32.67 8.59
C GLU A 477 12.11 -33.78 9.59
N VAL A 478 10.87 -33.80 10.04
CA VAL A 478 10.28 -34.78 10.95
C VAL A 478 9.17 -35.55 10.23
N SER A 479 8.81 -36.71 10.77
CA SER A 479 7.80 -37.58 10.14
C SER A 479 7.35 -38.64 11.12
N LEU A 480 6.08 -39.04 11.04
CA LEU A 480 5.49 -40.14 11.79
C LEU A 480 6.35 -41.42 11.79
N ILE A 481 6.72 -41.91 12.98
CA ILE A 481 7.50 -43.16 13.17
C ILE A 481 6.70 -44.32 13.78
N GLY A 482 5.46 -44.09 14.19
CA GLY A 482 4.52 -45.06 14.76
C GLY A 482 4.93 -45.51 16.17
N SER A 483 5.41 -44.58 16.98
CA SER A 483 5.85 -44.79 18.35
C SER A 483 5.39 -43.63 19.19
N ASP A 484 4.56 -43.90 20.19
CA ASP A 484 4.18 -42.92 21.20
C ASP A 484 4.51 -43.53 22.58
N LYS A 485 5.31 -42.83 23.39
CA LYS A 485 5.79 -43.33 24.70
C LYS A 485 4.92 -42.89 25.87
N ASP A 486 4.14 -41.86 25.70
CA ASP A 486 3.37 -41.12 26.71
C ASP A 486 1.94 -41.61 26.76
N ASN A 487 1.44 -41.96 25.57
CA ASN A 487 0.05 -42.19 25.23
C ASN A 487 -0.78 -40.94 25.49
N ASP A 488 -0.26 -39.81 25.06
CA ASP A 488 -0.99 -38.56 24.81
C ASP A 488 -1.43 -38.41 23.35
N GLY A 489 -0.84 -39.14 22.40
CA GLY A 489 -1.33 -39.27 21.03
C GLY A 489 -0.36 -38.73 19.97
N LEU A 490 0.43 -37.73 20.34
CA LEU A 490 1.53 -37.22 19.53
C LEU A 490 2.63 -38.27 19.33
N ASP A 491 3.10 -38.45 18.09
CA ASP A 491 4.14 -39.42 17.78
C ASP A 491 5.54 -38.93 18.24
N ASP A 492 6.34 -39.86 18.78
CA ASP A 492 7.75 -39.68 19.21
C ASP A 492 8.66 -39.08 18.09
N GLY A 493 8.19 -39.07 16.83
CA GLY A 493 8.86 -38.48 15.68
C GLY A 493 8.72 -36.96 15.57
N TYR A 494 7.64 -36.41 16.12
CA TYR A 494 7.31 -34.97 16.15
C TYR A 494 7.74 -34.32 17.47
N GLU A 495 7.65 -35.09 18.56
CA GLU A 495 8.12 -34.73 19.91
C GLU A 495 9.50 -34.05 19.95
N GLY A 496 9.57 -32.98 20.74
CA GLY A 496 10.75 -32.14 20.89
C GLY A 496 11.98 -32.78 21.59
N GLU A 497 12.63 -32.03 22.49
CA GLU A 497 13.80 -32.56 23.22
C GLU A 497 13.40 -33.53 24.34
N THR A 498 12.17 -33.36 24.83
CA THR A 498 11.49 -34.28 25.73
C THR A 498 10.59 -35.19 24.88
N VAL A 499 10.39 -36.42 25.31
CA VAL A 499 9.54 -37.41 24.60
C VAL A 499 8.74 -38.21 25.62
N ILE A 500 8.61 -37.63 26.81
CA ILE A 500 7.83 -38.10 27.95
C ILE A 500 7.54 -36.89 28.83
N ASP A 501 6.42 -36.23 28.59
CA ASP A 501 5.95 -35.11 29.40
C ASP A 501 4.42 -35.02 29.46
N ILE A 502 3.89 -33.80 29.49
CA ILE A 502 2.46 -33.45 29.67
C ILE A 502 2.17 -32.11 29.00
N ASP A 503 3.07 -31.66 28.12
CA ASP A 503 3.04 -30.35 27.49
C ASP A 503 2.21 -30.49 26.21
N VAL A 504 0.94 -30.14 26.29
CA VAL A 504 -0.06 -30.35 25.23
C VAL A 504 0.22 -29.56 23.94
N ASN A 505 1.20 -28.67 23.95
CA ASN A 505 1.64 -27.90 22.79
C ASN A 505 3.08 -28.23 22.38
N ASP A 506 3.66 -29.34 22.85
CA ASP A 506 5.01 -29.84 22.51
C ASP A 506 6.07 -28.75 22.33
N GLU A 507 6.15 -27.85 23.31
CA GLU A 507 7.15 -26.77 23.38
C GLU A 507 7.02 -25.69 22.27
N ILE A 508 5.94 -25.75 21.46
CA ILE A 508 5.46 -24.72 20.54
C ILE A 508 4.73 -23.62 21.34
N ASP A 509 5.51 -22.80 22.04
CA ASP A 509 5.01 -21.67 22.85
C ASP A 509 4.56 -20.45 22.01
N ASP A 510 4.99 -20.37 20.75
CA ASP A 510 4.72 -19.27 19.81
C ASP A 510 4.74 -19.78 18.36
N PRO A 511 3.58 -20.24 17.82
CA PRO A 511 3.47 -20.84 16.49
C PRO A 511 4.01 -19.92 15.39
N SER A 512 3.80 -18.61 15.49
CA SER A 512 4.26 -17.59 14.52
C SER A 512 5.78 -17.49 14.36
N THR A 513 6.54 -18.22 15.18
CA THR A 513 8.00 -18.28 15.08
C THR A 513 8.57 -19.69 15.14
N ALA A 514 7.72 -20.67 15.46
CA ALA A 514 8.09 -22.06 15.62
C ALA A 514 7.79 -22.87 14.37
N LEU A 515 6.74 -22.52 13.64
CA LEU A 515 6.34 -23.14 12.38
C LEU A 515 6.81 -22.27 11.18
N PRO A 516 6.93 -22.86 9.98
CA PRO A 516 7.14 -22.12 8.72
C PRO A 516 6.06 -21.05 8.48
N ASP A 517 6.48 -19.95 7.85
CA ASP A 517 5.73 -18.72 7.54
C ASP A 517 6.55 -17.99 6.45
N THR A 518 6.31 -18.40 5.20
CA THR A 518 7.19 -18.14 4.05
C THR A 518 7.17 -16.69 3.61
N ASP A 519 5.99 -16.05 3.60
CA ASP A 519 5.82 -14.64 3.27
C ASP A 519 6.00 -13.68 4.48
N SER A 520 5.97 -14.21 5.70
CA SER A 520 6.04 -13.49 6.97
C SER A 520 4.85 -12.56 7.26
N ASP A 521 3.64 -12.93 6.83
CA ASP A 521 2.41 -12.21 7.16
C ASP A 521 1.85 -12.53 8.57
N GLY A 522 2.31 -13.65 9.14
CA GLY A 522 1.95 -14.14 10.48
C GLY A 522 0.91 -15.27 10.50
N ILE A 523 0.53 -15.80 9.33
CA ILE A 523 -0.20 -17.06 9.14
C ILE A 523 0.85 -18.13 8.79
N PRO A 524 0.93 -19.25 9.52
CA PRO A 524 1.84 -20.34 9.15
C PRO A 524 1.40 -21.02 7.85
N ASP A 525 2.37 -21.53 7.08
CA ASP A 525 2.19 -22.09 5.73
C ASP A 525 1.02 -23.11 5.66
N PHE A 526 0.88 -24.03 6.64
CA PHE A 526 -0.23 -25.02 6.66
C PHE A 526 -1.66 -24.44 6.73
N ARG A 527 -1.81 -23.11 6.85
CA ARG A 527 -3.08 -22.39 6.86
C ARG A 527 -3.12 -21.26 5.83
N ASP A 528 -2.10 -21.12 5.00
CA ASP A 528 -1.98 -20.06 4.02
C ASP A 528 -2.06 -20.58 2.58
N SER A 529 -3.23 -20.43 1.98
CA SER A 529 -3.48 -20.81 0.59
C SER A 529 -2.59 -20.14 -0.48
N ASP A 530 -1.82 -19.10 -0.14
CA ASP A 530 -0.82 -18.41 -0.99
C ASP A 530 0.47 -18.17 -0.18
N ASP A 531 1.09 -19.26 0.28
CA ASP A 531 2.30 -19.35 1.12
C ASP A 531 3.42 -18.31 0.87
N ASP A 532 3.65 -17.93 -0.38
CA ASP A 532 4.72 -17.00 -0.76
C ASP A 532 4.24 -15.60 -1.16
N ASP A 533 2.92 -15.42 -1.17
CA ASP A 533 2.18 -14.18 -1.40
C ASP A 533 2.57 -13.52 -2.75
N ASP A 534 2.88 -14.35 -3.76
CA ASP A 534 3.19 -13.92 -5.13
C ASP A 534 1.94 -13.56 -5.95
N GLY A 535 0.77 -13.97 -5.44
CA GLY A 535 -0.55 -13.76 -6.02
C GLY A 535 -1.04 -14.91 -6.90
N ILE A 536 -0.44 -16.09 -6.79
CA ILE A 536 -0.89 -17.37 -7.35
C ILE A 536 -1.08 -18.34 -6.19
N GLU A 537 -2.33 -18.67 -5.89
CA GLU A 537 -2.66 -19.68 -4.86
C GLU A 537 -1.86 -20.99 -5.07
N THR A 538 -1.31 -21.56 -4.00
CA THR A 538 -0.52 -22.80 -3.99
C THR A 538 -1.21 -23.92 -4.78
N MET A 539 -2.53 -24.04 -4.64
CA MET A 539 -3.33 -25.05 -5.35
C MET A 539 -3.24 -24.98 -6.88
N ASP A 540 -2.86 -23.83 -7.45
CA ASP A 540 -2.69 -23.58 -8.88
C ASP A 540 -1.23 -23.80 -9.37
N GLU A 541 -0.33 -24.24 -8.48
CA GLU A 541 1.13 -24.33 -8.70
C GLU A 541 1.68 -25.75 -8.96
N ASP A 542 0.80 -26.71 -9.24
CA ASP A 542 1.16 -28.03 -9.82
C ASP A 542 1.59 -27.87 -11.29
N THR A 543 2.76 -27.27 -11.50
CA THR A 543 3.39 -26.99 -12.79
C THR A 543 3.42 -28.22 -13.70
N ASN A 544 3.63 -29.41 -13.13
CA ASN A 544 3.77 -30.64 -13.89
C ASN A 544 2.45 -31.42 -14.08
N GLY A 545 1.44 -31.18 -13.23
CA GLY A 545 0.11 -31.77 -13.30
C GLY A 545 0.01 -33.17 -12.69
N ASP A 546 0.87 -33.52 -11.73
CA ASP A 546 0.88 -34.83 -11.07
C ASP A 546 0.30 -34.84 -9.65
N GLY A 547 -0.05 -33.67 -9.11
CA GLY A 547 -0.68 -33.48 -7.81
C GLY A 547 0.26 -33.70 -6.64
N ASP A 548 1.56 -33.42 -6.83
CA ASP A 548 2.60 -33.46 -5.80
C ASP A 548 3.37 -32.13 -5.87
N TYR A 549 2.78 -31.11 -5.24
CA TYR A 549 3.21 -29.71 -5.26
C TYR A 549 4.59 -29.52 -4.61
N ALA A 550 4.84 -30.24 -3.52
CA ALA A 550 6.11 -30.27 -2.81
C ALA A 550 7.32 -30.71 -3.66
N ASN A 551 7.11 -31.26 -4.87
CA ASN A 551 8.21 -31.68 -5.75
C ASN A 551 8.45 -30.77 -6.97
N ASP A 552 7.57 -29.80 -7.20
CA ASP A 552 7.62 -28.94 -8.37
C ASP A 552 8.56 -27.77 -8.13
N ASP A 553 9.67 -27.73 -8.87
CA ASP A 553 10.71 -26.70 -8.80
C ASP A 553 11.03 -26.26 -10.23
N ALA A 554 10.27 -25.29 -10.73
CA ALA A 554 10.30 -24.85 -12.12
C ALA A 554 11.64 -24.22 -12.51
N ASN A 555 12.34 -23.60 -11.55
CA ASN A 555 13.59 -22.85 -11.80
C ASN A 555 14.87 -23.65 -11.40
N GLU A 556 14.71 -24.86 -10.87
CA GLU A 556 15.75 -25.78 -10.39
C GLU A 556 16.64 -25.17 -9.28
N ASN A 557 16.09 -24.30 -8.41
CA ASN A 557 16.82 -23.67 -7.32
C ASN A 557 16.81 -24.50 -6.02
N GLY A 558 15.95 -25.52 -5.95
CA GLY A 558 15.76 -26.42 -4.81
C GLY A 558 14.67 -26.00 -3.83
N ILE A 559 13.88 -24.98 -4.14
CA ILE A 559 12.68 -24.53 -3.41
C ILE A 559 11.47 -24.93 -4.27
N PRO A 560 10.44 -25.56 -3.68
CA PRO A 560 9.19 -25.81 -4.37
C PRO A 560 8.53 -24.52 -4.89
N ASP A 561 7.75 -24.62 -5.98
CA ASP A 561 7.11 -23.48 -6.64
C ASP A 561 6.23 -22.70 -5.65
N TYR A 562 5.46 -23.39 -4.80
CA TYR A 562 4.57 -22.79 -3.79
C TYR A 562 5.25 -22.04 -2.63
N LEU A 563 6.56 -22.23 -2.48
CA LEU A 563 7.37 -21.52 -1.48
C LEU A 563 8.35 -20.52 -2.14
N ASP A 564 8.24 -20.29 -3.46
CA ASP A 564 9.19 -19.51 -4.25
C ASP A 564 8.58 -18.28 -4.94
N PRO A 565 8.60 -17.10 -4.27
CA PRO A 565 7.98 -15.89 -4.80
C PRO A 565 8.74 -15.31 -6.00
N ASP A 566 9.88 -15.91 -6.36
CA ASP A 566 10.58 -15.71 -7.61
C ASP A 566 10.64 -17.05 -8.37
N LEU A 567 9.46 -17.55 -8.79
CA LEU A 567 9.28 -18.55 -9.88
C LEU A 567 10.10 -18.26 -11.15
N GLY A 568 10.77 -17.10 -11.19
CA GLY A 568 12.02 -16.95 -11.89
C GLY A 568 11.75 -16.73 -13.36
N GLU A 569 11.04 -15.64 -13.70
CA GLU A 569 10.51 -15.36 -15.03
C GLU A 569 10.19 -16.67 -15.77
N LEU A 570 9.04 -17.29 -15.49
CA LEU A 570 8.43 -18.36 -16.30
C LEU A 570 9.00 -18.28 -17.70
N THR A 571 9.96 -19.16 -18.01
CA THR A 571 10.70 -19.07 -19.26
C THR A 571 9.76 -19.50 -20.37
N THR A 572 8.86 -18.60 -20.74
CA THR A 572 8.05 -18.59 -21.94
C THR A 572 8.96 -18.25 -23.11
N ASP A 573 10.05 -19.00 -23.25
CA ASP A 573 10.74 -19.27 -24.51
C ASP A 573 11.08 -18.04 -25.37
N GLU A 574 11.26 -16.85 -24.78
CA GLU A 574 11.78 -15.64 -25.44
C GLU A 574 12.45 -14.69 -24.42
N GLU A 575 13.67 -15.00 -23.93
CA GLU A 575 14.56 -13.96 -23.36
C GLU A 575 14.55 -12.75 -24.31
N GLU A 576 14.05 -11.60 -23.83
CA GLU A 576 14.01 -10.38 -24.62
C GLU A 576 15.45 -9.98 -24.98
N VAL A 577 15.67 -9.58 -26.23
CA VAL A 577 17.00 -9.18 -26.69
C VAL A 577 17.34 -7.82 -26.08
N ASP A 578 18.06 -7.80 -24.96
CA ASP A 578 18.58 -6.58 -24.34
C ASP A 578 19.99 -6.21 -24.85
N VAL A 579 20.23 -4.91 -25.04
CA VAL A 579 21.52 -4.38 -25.54
C VAL A 579 22.15 -3.50 -24.46
N VAL A 580 23.33 -3.90 -24.00
CA VAL A 580 24.14 -3.06 -23.12
C VAL A 580 24.64 -1.85 -23.90
N ASN A 581 24.07 -0.67 -23.62
CA ASN A 581 24.28 0.54 -24.42
C ASN A 581 25.64 1.24 -24.18
N VAL A 582 26.61 0.57 -23.54
CA VAL A 582 27.96 1.08 -23.29
C VAL A 582 29.02 0.07 -23.71
N ILE A 583 30.11 0.57 -24.30
CA ILE A 583 31.30 -0.22 -24.59
C ILE A 583 32.54 0.57 -24.16
N THR A 584 33.43 -0.07 -23.42
CA THR A 584 34.71 0.45 -22.91
C THR A 584 35.88 -0.41 -23.39
N PRO A 585 36.32 -0.31 -24.65
CA PRO A 585 37.41 -1.14 -25.18
C PRO A 585 38.77 -0.71 -24.60
N ASN A 586 39.07 -1.13 -23.36
CA ASN A 586 40.25 -0.77 -22.58
C ASN A 586 41.10 -1.99 -22.17
N GLY A 587 40.61 -3.21 -22.40
CA GLY A 587 41.28 -4.48 -22.14
C GLY A 587 41.19 -4.99 -20.69
N ASP A 588 40.25 -4.48 -19.90
CA ASP A 588 40.01 -4.95 -18.51
C ASP A 588 39.05 -6.14 -18.41
N GLY A 589 38.46 -6.57 -19.53
CA GLY A 589 37.51 -7.67 -19.61
C GLY A 589 36.05 -7.27 -19.34
N VAL A 590 35.77 -6.02 -19.01
CA VAL A 590 34.44 -5.50 -18.70
C VAL A 590 33.99 -4.55 -19.82
N HIS A 591 32.88 -4.89 -20.49
CA HIS A 591 32.32 -4.15 -21.63
C HIS A 591 33.34 -3.81 -22.74
N ASP A 592 34.39 -4.63 -22.91
CA ASP A 592 35.38 -4.48 -23.99
C ASP A 592 34.77 -4.67 -25.39
N VAL A 593 33.64 -5.37 -25.44
CA VAL A 593 32.83 -5.66 -26.61
C VAL A 593 31.38 -5.29 -26.32
N LEU A 594 30.60 -5.05 -27.37
CA LEU A 594 29.16 -4.85 -27.24
C LEU A 594 28.50 -6.15 -26.79
N GLU A 595 27.93 -6.13 -25.59
CA GLU A 595 27.16 -7.22 -25.03
C GLU A 595 25.69 -7.06 -25.45
N ILE A 596 25.12 -8.13 -25.99
CA ILE A 596 23.70 -8.20 -26.34
C ILE A 596 23.18 -9.50 -25.74
N ARG A 597 22.38 -9.37 -24.68
CA ARG A 597 21.77 -10.45 -23.93
C ARG A 597 20.59 -11.03 -24.72
N GLY A 598 20.26 -12.30 -24.55
CA GLY A 598 19.23 -13.01 -25.32
C GLY A 598 19.51 -13.26 -26.81
N LEU A 599 20.40 -12.49 -27.47
CA LEU A 599 20.61 -12.59 -28.92
C LEU A 599 21.22 -13.93 -29.38
N SER A 600 21.90 -14.65 -28.48
CA SER A 600 22.44 -15.99 -28.76
C SER A 600 21.36 -17.02 -29.09
N ASN A 601 20.15 -16.83 -28.58
CA ASN A 601 19.01 -17.73 -28.79
C ASN A 601 18.45 -17.63 -30.23
N TYR A 602 18.83 -16.56 -30.95
CA TYR A 602 18.39 -16.28 -32.31
C TYR A 602 19.55 -16.44 -33.32
N PRO A 603 19.85 -17.66 -33.82
CA PRO A 603 21.00 -17.92 -34.69
C PRO A 603 20.94 -17.15 -36.03
N ASN A 604 19.73 -16.79 -36.45
CA ASN A 604 19.44 -15.96 -37.63
C ASN A 604 19.35 -14.46 -37.28
N ASN A 605 20.37 -13.92 -36.60
CA ASN A 605 20.45 -12.49 -36.31
C ASN A 605 21.40 -11.73 -37.26
N THR A 606 21.20 -10.42 -37.38
CA THR A 606 22.07 -9.47 -38.09
C THR A 606 22.18 -8.16 -37.32
N VAL A 607 23.38 -7.86 -36.83
CA VAL A 607 23.68 -6.60 -36.12
C VAL A 607 24.32 -5.62 -37.10
N ARG A 608 23.80 -4.38 -37.14
CA ARG A 608 24.36 -3.27 -37.94
C ARG A 608 24.54 -2.06 -37.05
N ILE A 609 25.69 -1.41 -37.13
CA ILE A 609 26.00 -0.20 -36.36
C ILE A 609 26.34 0.95 -37.29
N TYR A 610 25.84 2.13 -36.96
CA TYR A 610 25.93 3.36 -37.74
C TYR A 610 26.53 4.47 -36.88
N ASN A 611 27.30 5.36 -37.50
CA ASN A 611 27.69 6.61 -36.86
C ASN A 611 26.55 7.65 -36.91
N ARG A 612 26.73 8.79 -36.23
CA ARG A 612 25.77 9.92 -36.21
C ARG A 612 25.37 10.52 -37.56
N TRP A 613 26.07 10.17 -38.65
CA TRP A 613 25.73 10.61 -40.00
C TRP A 613 24.98 9.54 -40.80
N GLY A 614 24.56 8.45 -40.16
CA GLY A 614 23.84 7.33 -40.78
C GLY A 614 24.75 6.43 -41.63
N VAL A 615 26.07 6.54 -41.50
CA VAL A 615 27.01 5.67 -42.23
C VAL A 615 27.28 4.42 -41.42
N MET A 616 27.05 3.25 -42.03
CA MET A 616 27.33 1.95 -41.42
C MET A 616 28.82 1.76 -41.19
N VAL A 617 29.18 1.49 -39.94
CA VAL A 617 30.56 1.26 -39.49
C VAL A 617 30.82 -0.21 -39.16
N PHE A 618 29.78 -0.99 -38.85
CA PHE A 618 29.90 -2.41 -38.57
C PHE A 618 28.66 -3.16 -39.05
N GLN A 619 28.85 -4.37 -39.56
CA GLN A 619 27.78 -5.30 -39.84
C GLN A 619 28.32 -6.72 -39.67
N THR A 620 27.56 -7.55 -38.97
CA THR A 620 27.81 -9.00 -38.92
C THR A 620 26.50 -9.77 -38.96
N LYS A 621 26.58 -11.04 -39.37
CA LYS A 621 25.51 -12.01 -39.23
C LYS A 621 25.89 -12.98 -38.13
N SER A 622 24.90 -13.44 -37.36
CA SER A 622 25.11 -14.36 -36.24
C SER A 622 26.12 -13.78 -35.25
N TYR A 623 25.77 -12.60 -34.73
CA TYR A 623 26.47 -11.96 -33.62
C TYR A 623 26.46 -12.89 -32.41
N ASN A 624 27.61 -13.06 -31.79
CA ASN A 624 27.80 -13.92 -30.62
C ASN A 624 29.01 -13.47 -29.81
N THR A 625 29.10 -13.92 -28.57
CA THR A 625 30.19 -13.60 -27.62
C THR A 625 31.52 -14.30 -27.96
N ASN A 626 31.53 -15.27 -28.90
CA ASN A 626 32.65 -16.17 -29.15
C ASN A 626 33.34 -16.00 -30.53
N GLY A 627 33.34 -14.79 -31.09
CA GLY A 627 34.19 -14.44 -32.24
C GLY A 627 33.59 -13.48 -33.26
N ASN A 628 32.27 -13.24 -33.23
CA ASN A 628 31.57 -12.28 -34.09
C ASN A 628 31.01 -11.12 -33.27
N VAL A 629 31.90 -10.40 -32.58
CA VAL A 629 31.58 -9.29 -31.69
C VAL A 629 31.94 -7.92 -32.29
N PHE A 630 31.31 -6.87 -31.78
CA PHE A 630 31.71 -5.50 -32.03
C PHE A 630 32.55 -4.98 -30.86
N ASP A 631 33.84 -4.75 -31.12
CA ASP A 631 34.83 -4.30 -30.15
C ASP A 631 35.21 -2.81 -30.36
N GLY A 632 34.34 -2.07 -31.04
CA GLY A 632 34.60 -0.70 -31.49
C GLY A 632 35.45 -0.57 -32.75
N THR A 633 35.80 -1.65 -33.45
CA THR A 633 36.54 -1.60 -34.73
C THR A 633 35.60 -1.38 -35.92
N SER A 634 35.95 -0.45 -36.82
CA SER A 634 35.15 -0.16 -38.02
C SER A 634 35.44 -1.14 -39.15
N GLN A 635 34.41 -1.74 -39.74
CA GLN A 635 34.46 -2.54 -40.96
C GLN A 635 34.07 -1.73 -42.23
N GLY A 636 33.68 -0.45 -42.06
CA GLY A 636 33.22 0.43 -43.13
C GLY A 636 34.34 1.01 -44.02
N ARG A 637 34.07 1.22 -45.31
CA ARG A 637 35.06 1.52 -46.36
C ARG A 637 35.52 3.00 -46.47
N VAL A 638 35.20 3.91 -45.53
CA VAL A 638 35.50 5.35 -45.71
C VAL A 638 35.95 6.08 -44.42
N THR A 639 37.12 6.73 -44.52
CA THR A 639 37.78 7.72 -43.62
C THR A 639 38.24 7.31 -42.23
N VAL A 640 37.88 6.14 -41.73
CA VAL A 640 38.56 5.49 -40.59
C VAL A 640 39.14 4.20 -41.17
N ASP A 641 40.46 4.01 -41.13
CA ASP A 641 41.08 2.76 -41.64
C ASP A 641 40.32 1.54 -41.08
N GLN A 642 40.20 0.49 -41.89
CA GLN A 642 39.45 -0.74 -41.57
C GLN A 642 39.97 -1.48 -40.31
N ASP A 643 41.13 -1.07 -39.81
CA ASP A 643 41.78 -1.59 -38.60
C ASP A 643 41.83 -0.56 -37.45
N ASN A 644 41.23 0.63 -37.63
CA ASN A 644 41.21 1.68 -36.61
C ASN A 644 39.94 1.61 -35.75
N LYS A 645 40.17 1.61 -34.45
CA LYS A 645 39.17 1.74 -33.40
C LYS A 645 38.41 3.07 -33.55
N LEU A 646 37.08 3.01 -33.56
CA LEU A 646 36.17 4.15 -33.72
C LEU A 646 36.37 5.21 -32.63
N PRO A 647 36.17 6.52 -32.89
CA PRO A 647 36.25 7.55 -31.85
C PRO A 647 35.20 7.39 -30.74
N VAL A 648 35.50 7.92 -29.55
CA VAL A 648 34.55 8.07 -28.43
C VAL A 648 33.33 8.86 -28.89
N GLY A 649 32.15 8.42 -28.48
CA GLY A 649 30.87 9.05 -28.81
C GLY A 649 29.74 8.06 -29.05
N THR A 650 28.57 8.60 -29.40
CA THR A 650 27.34 7.83 -29.63
C THR A 650 27.26 7.29 -31.05
N TYR A 651 26.88 6.03 -31.16
CA TYR A 651 26.58 5.29 -32.39
C TYR A 651 25.18 4.69 -32.26
N PHE A 652 24.61 4.25 -33.38
CA PHE A 652 23.25 3.71 -33.43
C PHE A 652 23.28 2.30 -33.96
N TYR A 653 22.46 1.41 -33.42
CA TYR A 653 22.37 0.03 -33.90
C TYR A 653 21.00 -0.29 -34.48
N VAL A 654 20.98 -1.27 -35.38
CA VAL A 654 19.80 -1.95 -35.88
C VAL A 654 20.10 -3.45 -35.85
N ILE A 655 19.32 -4.19 -35.09
CA ILE A 655 19.45 -5.63 -34.91
C ILE A 655 18.19 -6.26 -35.48
N ASP A 656 18.35 -7.08 -36.52
CA ASP A 656 17.27 -7.94 -37.00
C ASP A 656 17.50 -9.35 -36.46
N TYR A 657 16.51 -9.97 -35.85
CA TYR A 657 16.57 -11.37 -35.41
C TYR A 657 15.26 -12.08 -35.73
N GLN A 658 15.32 -13.40 -35.90
CA GLN A 658 14.19 -14.21 -36.30
C GLN A 658 13.84 -15.14 -35.15
N ASP A 659 12.59 -15.06 -34.68
CA ASP A 659 12.05 -15.92 -33.62
C ASP A 659 11.89 -17.39 -34.10
N ASN A 660 11.59 -18.28 -33.15
CA ASN A 660 11.37 -19.70 -33.41
C ASN A 660 10.13 -19.95 -34.31
N GLY A 661 9.20 -18.99 -34.38
CA GLY A 661 8.03 -18.97 -35.28
C GLY A 661 8.33 -18.51 -36.72
N GLY A 662 9.56 -18.03 -36.98
CA GLY A 662 10.01 -17.56 -38.29
C GLY A 662 9.65 -16.10 -38.62
N SER A 663 9.08 -15.34 -37.68
CA SER A 663 8.84 -13.91 -37.83
C SER A 663 10.12 -13.12 -37.52
N THR A 664 10.30 -11.97 -38.18
CA THR A 664 11.50 -11.13 -38.01
C THR A 664 11.18 -9.96 -37.10
N LYS A 665 11.85 -9.89 -35.94
CA LYS A 665 11.82 -8.74 -35.02
C LYS A 665 13.01 -7.82 -35.31
N GLN A 666 12.82 -6.51 -35.10
CA GLN A 666 13.85 -5.50 -35.31
C GLN A 666 13.96 -4.61 -34.06
N LEU A 667 15.16 -4.57 -33.49
CA LEU A 667 15.51 -3.71 -32.37
C LEU A 667 16.43 -2.57 -32.86
N THR A 668 16.17 -1.36 -32.39
CA THR A 668 16.99 -0.18 -32.71
C THR A 668 17.26 0.64 -31.47
N GLY A 669 18.49 1.12 -31.33
CA GLY A 669 18.88 1.93 -30.19
C GLY A 669 20.22 2.61 -30.42
N TYR A 670 20.89 2.98 -29.34
CA TYR A 670 22.17 3.65 -29.38
C TYR A 670 23.18 2.95 -28.48
N ILE A 671 24.45 3.04 -28.85
CA ILE A 671 25.57 2.61 -28.02
C ILE A 671 26.53 3.77 -27.82
N TYR A 672 27.07 3.92 -26.62
CA TYR A 672 28.10 4.89 -26.32
C TYR A 672 29.46 4.21 -26.21
N ILE A 673 30.40 4.58 -27.08
CA ILE A 673 31.79 4.13 -27.00
C ILE A 673 32.53 5.09 -26.07
N ASN A 674 33.01 4.58 -24.94
CA ASN A 674 33.90 5.27 -24.01
C ASN A 674 35.30 4.62 -24.01
N ARG A 675 36.36 5.37 -23.70
CA ARG A 675 37.73 4.82 -23.65
C ARG A 675 38.53 5.41 -22.51
#